data_AF-A0A9X2F9D5-F1
#
_entry.id   AF-A0A9X2F9D5-F1
#
_cell.length_a   1.000
_cell.length_b   1.000
_cell.length_c   1.000
_cell.angle_alpha   90.00
_cell.angle_beta   90.00
_cell.angle_gamma   90.00
#
_symmetry.space_group_name_H-M   'P 1'
#
loop_
_entity.id
_entity.type
_entity.pdbx_description
1 polymer ?
#
loop_
_entity_poly.entity_id
_entity_poly.type
_entity_poly.pdbx_seq_one_letter_code
_entity_poly.pdbx_strand_id
1 'polypeptide(L)'
;MGRRVFSLAVLLTLSQAFAATSQAVPYASGIRNTSGSTYEFVLNESADSVVVKRDGGNEVDLGALAAGRHTFDLESFSDYNIEVIKRAPKAWTEITDTETNGYLNVFRATGIAVNKDPSSPYFGTVYINNPNPTDTADGRPQGDGLYAYTADMIGVDLANNWAVPDVNDVSMFKAPGFTVDGSTTSSAYRLTLDDSGNVIVGDWSDASGGIKYASPDLTSGGLVLGGWELDQNGNYIAETPESGPSGGVFSSVSDNFGPIPLHGSIVSQVVVTGSVGVDLTVWAMDEDLDTDLSAGENANDGNSIWRWDVGAETSYDVNPTLVVDSGNLGTDSDGDPYFLALNVGVLADIDYSAENNKFYMVQQRADGNESGLIVVTPDGVDGSSPVVEWSSKDFTVENGLDGLPDNPENAATLGVQDIFRRIGGVKLSPDGKSLLLMKTVQTSSPQVTTDTNLDGRVIVIPLDENGMPDISIDDNGTPGDPTDDIVLNAESFAPEGLGGLGYGLGTDFDIAGNVYHGNNINEYVRTFSPGGSWLATTGSDGTFELVDLSLAGDYNGDGQVDLADYTVWRNNLGGDGSTLQNRDESLSGPVGAADYTFWKDNFGAGALAAASSPVAVPEPSTMVLLSIGLLTLLRKRATR
;
A
#
# COMPACT_ATOMS: atom_id res chain seq x y z
N MET A 1 33.68 -50.22 -27.41
CA MET A 1 34.27 -48.86 -27.48
C MET A 1 33.19 -47.90 -27.93
N GLY A 2 32.42 -47.37 -26.99
CA GLY A 2 31.32 -46.44 -27.26
C GLY A 2 31.42 -45.27 -26.31
N ARG A 3 31.83 -44.11 -26.83
CA ARG A 3 31.73 -42.82 -26.15
C ARG A 3 30.38 -42.22 -26.54
N ARG A 4 29.43 -42.15 -25.59
CA ARG A 4 28.25 -41.30 -25.70
C ARG A 4 28.61 -39.96 -25.08
N VAL A 5 28.60 -38.93 -25.90
CA VAL A 5 28.74 -37.52 -25.52
C VAL A 5 27.41 -37.09 -24.90
N PHE A 6 27.45 -36.58 -23.67
CA PHE A 6 26.32 -35.86 -23.07
C PHE A 6 26.22 -34.50 -23.76
N SER A 7 25.12 -34.24 -24.46
CA SER A 7 24.75 -32.89 -24.90
C SER A 7 24.09 -32.17 -23.74
N LEU A 8 24.80 -31.19 -23.16
CA LEU A 8 24.27 -30.25 -22.18
C LEU A 8 23.48 -29.20 -22.97
N ALA A 9 22.15 -29.27 -22.95
CA ALA A 9 21.29 -28.19 -23.42
C ALA A 9 21.16 -27.19 -22.27
N VAL A 10 21.92 -26.10 -22.33
CA VAL A 10 21.69 -24.92 -21.49
C VAL A 10 20.54 -24.16 -22.14
N LEU A 11 19.32 -24.33 -21.62
CA LEU A 11 18.25 -23.36 -21.83
C LEU A 11 18.63 -22.14 -21.00
N LEU A 12 19.08 -21.09 -21.68
CA LEU A 12 19.24 -19.76 -21.08
C LEU A 12 17.87 -19.08 -21.20
N THR A 13 17.01 -19.23 -20.20
CA THR A 13 15.82 -18.38 -20.05
C THR A 13 16.32 -17.03 -19.56
N LEU A 14 16.36 -16.05 -20.47
CA LEU A 14 16.55 -14.64 -20.13
C LEU A 14 15.22 -14.14 -19.55
N SER A 15 15.02 -14.31 -18.25
CA SER A 15 14.04 -13.54 -17.50
C SER A 15 14.77 -12.36 -16.87
N GLN A 16 14.79 -11.24 -17.56
CA GLN A 16 14.96 -9.94 -16.90
C GLN A 16 13.62 -9.22 -17.07
N ALA A 17 12.66 -9.57 -16.22
CA ALA A 17 11.68 -8.58 -15.81
C ALA A 17 12.44 -7.67 -14.86
N PHE A 18 12.66 -6.41 -15.26
CA PHE A 18 12.93 -5.39 -14.26
C PHE A 18 11.66 -5.33 -13.43
N ALA A 19 11.73 -5.79 -12.17
CA ALA A 19 10.69 -5.50 -11.21
C ALA A 19 10.73 -3.97 -11.01
N ALA A 20 9.85 -3.26 -11.70
CA ALA A 20 9.60 -1.85 -11.45
C ALA A 20 9.40 -1.69 -9.95
N THR A 21 10.24 -0.88 -9.30
CA THR A 21 9.93 -0.38 -7.97
C THR A 21 8.66 0.45 -8.09
N SER A 22 7.66 0.20 -7.25
CA SER A 22 6.43 1.00 -7.21
C SER A 22 6.72 2.31 -6.49
N GLN A 23 7.69 3.08 -6.98
CA GLN A 23 8.06 4.36 -6.39
C GLN A 23 7.93 5.42 -7.48
N ALA A 24 6.91 6.28 -7.33
CA ALA A 24 6.71 7.63 -7.88
C ALA A 24 5.82 7.84 -9.13
N VAL A 25 5.51 9.15 -9.29
CA VAL A 25 4.96 9.92 -10.44
C VAL A 25 3.47 9.82 -10.77
N PRO A 26 2.92 10.89 -11.39
CA PRO A 26 1.60 10.85 -11.97
C PRO A 26 1.46 9.79 -13.05
N TYR A 27 0.25 9.25 -13.14
CA TYR A 27 -0.11 8.26 -14.14
C TYR A 27 -1.51 8.53 -14.68
N ALA A 28 -1.76 8.02 -15.88
CA ALA A 28 -3.09 8.09 -16.48
C ALA A 28 -3.97 6.96 -15.93
N SER A 29 -5.10 7.33 -15.35
CA SER A 29 -6.09 6.42 -14.78
C SER A 29 -7.52 6.77 -15.23
N GLY A 30 -8.53 6.01 -14.80
CA GLY A 30 -9.94 6.27 -15.14
C GLY A 30 -10.21 6.37 -16.65
N ILE A 31 -9.48 5.59 -17.46
CA ILE A 31 -9.48 5.76 -18.91
C ILE A 31 -10.80 5.25 -19.48
N ARG A 32 -11.51 6.11 -20.21
CA ARG A 32 -12.85 5.77 -20.71
C ARG A 32 -13.22 6.49 -22.00
N ASN A 33 -14.07 5.85 -22.80
CA ASN A 33 -14.68 6.49 -23.96
C ASN A 33 -15.82 7.40 -23.49
N THR A 34 -15.76 8.69 -23.84
CA THR A 34 -16.79 9.67 -23.47
C THR A 34 -17.76 9.97 -24.61
N SER A 35 -17.28 9.92 -25.86
CA SER A 35 -18.10 10.13 -27.05
C SER A 35 -17.32 9.79 -28.33
N GLY A 36 -17.83 8.88 -29.15
CA GLY A 36 -17.24 8.60 -30.46
C GLY A 36 -15.81 8.08 -30.33
N SER A 37 -14.84 8.81 -30.86
CA SER A 37 -13.41 8.51 -30.72
C SER A 37 -12.71 9.30 -29.60
N THR A 38 -13.45 10.13 -28.85
CA THR A 38 -12.91 10.89 -27.71
C THR A 38 -12.87 10.02 -26.47
N TYR A 39 -11.66 9.92 -25.91
CA TYR A 39 -11.37 9.26 -24.65
C TYR A 39 -10.95 10.30 -23.60
N GLU A 40 -11.16 9.95 -22.34
CA GLU A 40 -10.73 10.71 -21.17
C GLU A 40 -9.80 9.85 -20.32
N PHE A 41 -8.89 10.49 -19.58
CA PHE A 41 -8.12 9.92 -18.48
C PHE A 41 -7.97 10.96 -17.36
N VAL A 42 -7.61 10.51 -16.16
CA VAL A 42 -7.33 11.34 -14.99
C VAL A 42 -5.85 11.24 -14.65
N LEU A 43 -5.22 12.38 -14.39
CA LEU A 43 -3.90 12.45 -13.74
C LEU A 43 -4.08 12.81 -12.26
N ASN A 44 -3.48 12.05 -11.36
CA ASN A 44 -3.44 12.33 -9.93
C ASN A 44 -2.56 13.55 -9.56
N GLU A 45 -1.54 13.86 -10.37
CA GLU A 45 -0.69 15.05 -10.22
C GLU A 45 -0.39 15.67 -11.60
N SER A 46 0.12 16.91 -11.62
CA SER A 46 0.72 17.50 -12.82
C SER A 46 1.88 16.67 -13.38
N ALA A 47 1.90 16.50 -14.69
CA ALA A 47 2.93 15.81 -15.46
C ALA A 47 3.73 16.78 -16.33
N ASP A 48 5.03 16.51 -16.50
CA ASP A 48 5.92 17.32 -17.35
C ASP A 48 5.70 17.02 -18.84
N SER A 49 5.29 15.80 -19.17
CA SER A 49 4.96 15.40 -20.54
C SER A 49 3.94 14.26 -20.53
N VAL A 50 2.94 14.35 -21.40
CA VAL A 50 2.00 13.26 -21.66
C VAL A 50 1.91 12.99 -23.16
N VAL A 51 2.15 11.74 -23.55
CA VAL A 51 2.10 11.30 -24.95
C VAL A 51 1.21 10.08 -25.07
N VAL A 52 0.24 10.12 -25.98
CA VAL A 52 -0.59 8.95 -26.33
C VAL A 52 -0.02 8.29 -27.58
N LYS A 53 0.59 7.12 -27.42
CA LYS A 53 1.03 6.28 -28.52
C LYS A 53 -0.15 5.46 -29.01
N ARG A 54 -0.58 5.69 -30.25
CA ARG A 54 -1.64 4.94 -30.92
C ARG A 54 -1.01 3.86 -31.79
N ASP A 55 -1.37 2.60 -31.60
CA ASP A 55 -0.73 1.52 -32.33
C ASP A 55 -1.06 1.55 -33.82
N GLY A 56 -0.02 1.60 -34.65
CA GLY A 56 -0.16 1.77 -36.11
C GLY A 56 -0.55 3.18 -36.55
N GLY A 57 -0.59 4.15 -35.62
CA GLY A 57 -0.90 5.55 -35.86
C GLY A 57 0.25 6.50 -35.55
N ASN A 58 -0.01 7.81 -35.66
CA ASN A 58 0.89 8.83 -35.15
C ASN A 58 0.66 9.00 -33.65
N GLU A 59 1.71 9.29 -32.89
CA GLU A 59 1.57 9.71 -31.49
C GLU A 59 0.78 11.03 -31.37
N VAL A 60 0.10 11.21 -30.23
CA VAL A 60 -0.53 12.47 -29.84
C VAL A 60 0.25 13.01 -28.66
N ASP A 61 1.04 14.05 -28.91
CA ASP A 61 1.76 14.77 -27.86
C ASP A 61 0.83 15.83 -27.23
N LEU A 62 0.51 15.64 -25.95
CA LEU A 62 -0.30 16.58 -25.16
C LEU A 62 0.57 17.57 -24.36
N GLY A 63 1.89 17.37 -24.34
CA GLY A 63 2.83 18.17 -23.57
C GLY A 63 2.61 18.07 -22.05
N ALA A 64 3.00 19.12 -21.33
CA ALA A 64 2.79 19.21 -19.89
C ALA A 64 1.31 19.42 -19.56
N LEU A 65 0.80 18.66 -18.58
CA LEU A 65 -0.60 18.69 -18.15
C LEU A 65 -0.68 18.87 -16.63
N ALA A 66 -1.70 19.59 -16.15
CA ALA A 66 -2.00 19.69 -14.72
C ALA A 66 -2.68 18.41 -14.21
N ALA A 67 -2.84 18.27 -12.89
CA ALA A 67 -3.69 17.22 -12.32
C ALA A 67 -5.14 17.33 -12.84
N GLY A 68 -5.86 16.21 -12.87
CA GLY A 68 -7.27 16.13 -13.21
C GLY A 68 -7.57 15.47 -14.57
N ARG A 69 -8.79 15.70 -15.06
CA ARG A 69 -9.34 15.06 -16.27
C ARG A 69 -8.79 15.71 -17.55
N HIS A 70 -8.32 14.87 -18.47
CA HIS A 70 -7.84 15.25 -19.79
C HIS A 70 -8.44 14.37 -20.86
N THR A 71 -8.49 14.86 -22.10
CA THR A 71 -9.07 14.11 -23.23
C THR A 71 -8.10 13.98 -24.38
N PHE A 72 -8.26 12.91 -25.15
CA PHE A 72 -7.54 12.66 -26.38
C PHE A 72 -8.46 11.99 -27.42
N ASP A 73 -8.05 12.04 -28.69
CA ASP A 73 -8.78 11.42 -29.79
C ASP A 73 -8.06 10.14 -30.26
N LEU A 74 -8.72 9.00 -30.09
CA LEU A 74 -8.21 7.69 -30.53
C LEU A 74 -8.44 7.46 -32.04
N GLU A 75 -9.17 8.36 -32.71
CA GLU A 75 -9.57 8.25 -34.12
C GLU A 75 -10.20 6.88 -34.44
N SER A 76 -9.58 6.09 -35.32
CA SER A 76 -10.02 4.74 -35.70
C SER A 76 -9.16 3.63 -35.08
N PHE A 77 -8.22 3.97 -34.21
CA PHE A 77 -7.33 3.01 -33.56
C PHE A 77 -8.06 2.34 -32.38
N SER A 78 -7.62 1.14 -32.02
CA SER A 78 -8.19 0.37 -30.90
C SER A 78 -7.26 0.33 -29.70
N ASP A 79 -5.95 0.41 -29.94
CA ASP A 79 -4.92 0.16 -28.94
C ASP A 79 -4.06 1.41 -28.74
N TYR A 80 -3.72 1.66 -27.49
CA TYR A 80 -2.93 2.82 -27.10
C TYR A 80 -2.10 2.56 -25.85
N ASN A 81 -1.02 3.33 -25.73
CA ASN A 81 -0.26 3.50 -24.49
C ASN A 81 -0.25 4.99 -24.13
N ILE A 82 -0.63 5.34 -22.91
CA ILE A 82 -0.50 6.70 -22.39
C ILE A 82 0.78 6.76 -21.56
N GLU A 83 1.76 7.51 -22.06
CA GLU A 83 3.04 7.73 -21.41
C GLU A 83 3.03 9.05 -20.67
N VAL A 84 3.27 9.00 -19.36
CA VAL A 84 3.27 10.14 -18.45
C VAL A 84 4.66 10.25 -17.83
N ILE A 85 5.34 11.38 -18.06
CA ILE A 85 6.66 11.66 -17.50
C ILE A 85 6.52 12.74 -16.43
N LYS A 86 7.21 12.52 -15.31
CA LYS A 86 7.44 13.53 -14.28
C LYS A 86 8.86 13.41 -13.74
N ARG A 87 9.45 14.57 -13.47
CA ARG A 87 10.75 14.74 -12.82
C ARG A 87 10.58 15.63 -11.61
N ALA A 88 10.68 15.01 -10.44
CA ALA A 88 10.64 15.70 -9.16
C ALA A 88 11.85 15.30 -8.30
N PRO A 89 12.28 16.12 -7.34
CA PRO A 89 13.20 15.68 -6.31
C PRO A 89 12.68 14.41 -5.62
N LYS A 90 13.57 13.46 -5.31
CA LYS A 90 13.23 12.28 -4.51
C LYS A 90 13.01 12.71 -3.06
N ALA A 91 11.76 12.94 -2.71
CA ALA A 91 11.29 13.31 -1.38
C ALA A 91 9.76 13.21 -1.32
N TRP A 92 9.24 12.67 -0.21
CA TRP A 92 7.81 12.66 0.04
C TRP A 92 7.22 14.08 0.04
N THR A 93 6.34 14.33 -0.92
CA THR A 93 5.71 15.63 -1.14
C THR A 93 4.20 15.45 -1.18
N GLU A 94 3.46 16.30 -0.47
CA GLU A 94 2.01 16.36 -0.59
C GLU A 94 1.62 16.89 -1.99
N ILE A 95 0.78 16.15 -2.71
CA ILE A 95 0.36 16.49 -4.08
C ILE A 95 -1.11 16.95 -4.15
N THR A 96 -1.83 16.88 -3.04
CA THR A 96 -3.21 17.35 -2.92
C THR A 96 -3.32 18.85 -2.70
N ASP A 97 -4.32 19.49 -3.30
CA ASP A 97 -4.67 20.89 -3.04
C ASP A 97 -5.68 21.00 -1.88
N THR A 98 -5.19 21.00 -0.64
CA THR A 98 -6.03 21.17 0.56
C THR A 98 -6.61 22.57 0.71
N GLU A 99 -6.16 23.56 -0.07
CA GLU A 99 -6.66 24.92 0.03
C GLU A 99 -7.96 25.12 -0.74
N THR A 100 -8.12 24.46 -1.89
CA THR A 100 -9.27 24.66 -2.77
C THR A 100 -10.12 23.42 -3.00
N ASN A 101 -9.58 22.22 -2.81
CA ASN A 101 -10.34 20.99 -3.01
C ASN A 101 -11.14 20.61 -1.77
N GLY A 102 -12.41 21.06 -1.73
CA GLY A 102 -13.33 20.73 -0.65
C GLY A 102 -13.61 19.23 -0.48
N TYR A 103 -13.39 18.40 -1.51
CA TYR A 103 -13.61 16.95 -1.45
C TYR A 103 -12.62 16.22 -0.53
N LEU A 104 -11.50 16.85 -0.19
CA LEU A 104 -10.49 16.27 0.70
C LEU A 104 -10.94 16.25 2.16
N ASN A 105 -11.89 17.12 2.54
CA ASN A 105 -12.46 17.10 3.89
C ASN A 105 -13.28 15.83 4.04
N VAL A 106 -12.84 14.86 4.85
CA VAL A 106 -13.51 13.58 5.12
C VAL A 106 -13.50 13.32 6.61
N PHE A 107 -14.69 13.16 7.19
CA PHE A 107 -14.82 12.89 8.61
C PHE A 107 -14.29 11.49 8.91
N ARG A 108 -13.20 11.39 9.67
CA ARG A 108 -12.60 10.12 10.11
C ARG A 108 -12.50 9.07 9.00
N ALA A 109 -11.73 9.38 7.96
CA ALA A 109 -11.38 8.45 6.90
C ALA A 109 -10.49 7.31 7.44
N THR A 110 -11.11 6.33 8.11
CA THR A 110 -10.40 5.22 8.77
C THR A 110 -10.08 4.06 7.84
N GLY A 111 -10.74 4.02 6.68
CA GLY A 111 -10.56 3.05 5.63
C GLY A 111 -10.43 3.75 4.28
N ILE A 112 -9.31 3.47 3.60
CA ILE A 112 -9.02 3.94 2.25
C ILE A 112 -8.61 2.72 1.44
N ALA A 113 -9.12 2.59 0.22
CA ALA A 113 -8.67 1.59 -0.73
C ALA A 113 -8.56 2.21 -2.11
N VAL A 114 -7.49 1.91 -2.85
CA VAL A 114 -7.26 2.40 -4.21
C VAL A 114 -7.31 1.23 -5.18
N ASN A 115 -8.03 1.40 -6.29
CA ASN A 115 -8.05 0.43 -7.37
C ASN A 115 -6.73 0.46 -8.15
N LYS A 116 -5.94 -0.59 -7.96
CA LYS A 116 -4.61 -0.76 -8.55
C LYS A 116 -4.63 -1.56 -9.85
N ASP A 117 -5.78 -2.10 -10.28
CA ASP A 117 -5.85 -2.94 -11.48
C ASP A 117 -5.98 -2.10 -12.76
N PRO A 118 -4.92 -2.01 -13.59
CA PRO A 118 -4.96 -1.25 -14.85
C PRO A 118 -5.91 -1.80 -15.90
N SER A 119 -6.37 -3.06 -15.77
CA SER A 119 -7.38 -3.64 -16.64
C SER A 119 -8.80 -3.25 -16.25
N SER A 120 -8.98 -2.73 -15.04
CA SER A 120 -10.28 -2.30 -14.52
C SER A 120 -10.72 -0.98 -15.15
N PRO A 121 -12.01 -0.82 -15.53
CA PRO A 121 -12.54 0.49 -15.91
C PRO A 121 -12.54 1.50 -14.75
N TYR A 122 -12.30 1.03 -13.52
CA TYR A 122 -12.20 1.84 -12.31
C TYR A 122 -10.76 2.06 -11.84
N PHE A 123 -9.76 1.72 -12.67
CA PHE A 123 -8.35 1.92 -12.35
C PHE A 123 -8.06 3.33 -11.82
N GLY A 124 -7.37 3.42 -10.69
CA GLY A 124 -7.05 4.68 -9.99
C GLY A 124 -8.19 5.29 -9.18
N THR A 125 -9.36 4.65 -9.10
CA THR A 125 -10.45 5.10 -8.22
C THR A 125 -10.06 4.89 -6.76
N VAL A 126 -10.30 5.90 -5.93
CA VAL A 126 -10.06 5.89 -4.48
C VAL A 126 -11.39 5.76 -3.76
N TYR A 127 -11.52 4.75 -2.91
CA TYR A 127 -12.68 4.51 -2.07
C TYR A 127 -12.37 4.90 -0.63
N ILE A 128 -13.27 5.64 0.00
CA ILE A 128 -13.07 6.17 1.35
C ILE A 128 -14.35 5.95 2.14
N ASN A 129 -14.24 5.45 3.35
CA ASN A 129 -15.37 5.34 4.24
C ASN A 129 -15.73 6.68 4.90
N ASN A 130 -17.00 6.84 5.25
CA ASN A 130 -17.41 7.77 6.27
C ASN A 130 -18.30 7.05 7.29
N PRO A 131 -17.85 6.89 8.55
CA PRO A 131 -18.59 6.13 9.54
C PRO A 131 -19.78 6.87 10.16
N ASN A 132 -19.98 8.17 9.91
CA ASN A 132 -21.08 8.93 10.54
C ASN A 132 -21.59 10.10 9.68
N PRO A 133 -22.92 10.33 9.61
CA PRO A 133 -23.46 11.53 8.97
C PRO A 133 -23.24 12.78 9.82
N THR A 134 -22.07 13.41 9.69
CA THR A 134 -21.69 14.60 10.44
C THR A 134 -20.94 15.62 9.59
N ASP A 135 -20.82 16.84 10.11
CA ASP A 135 -20.02 17.89 9.48
C ASP A 135 -18.55 17.68 9.85
N THR A 136 -17.67 17.84 8.86
CA THR A 136 -16.22 17.84 9.11
C THR A 136 -15.77 19.05 9.94
N ALA A 137 -14.53 19.04 10.40
CA ALA A 137 -13.87 20.13 11.13
C ALA A 137 -13.96 21.48 10.38
N ASP A 138 -13.86 21.45 9.04
CA ASP A 138 -14.01 22.62 8.17
C ASP A 138 -15.45 22.87 7.69
N GLY A 139 -16.41 22.10 8.20
CA GLY A 139 -17.85 22.33 8.01
C GLY A 139 -18.46 21.76 6.73
N ARG A 140 -17.74 20.90 5.99
CA ARG A 140 -18.34 20.12 4.90
C ARG A 140 -19.32 19.09 5.50
N PRO A 141 -20.61 19.12 5.13
CA PRO A 141 -21.58 18.13 5.58
C PRO A 141 -21.34 16.80 4.85
N GLN A 142 -21.45 15.67 5.57
CA GLN A 142 -21.31 14.33 4.99
C GLN A 142 -22.44 13.41 5.43
N GLY A 143 -22.79 12.47 4.55
CA GLY A 143 -23.55 11.28 4.91
C GLY A 143 -22.63 10.11 5.25
N ASP A 144 -23.14 9.12 5.95
CA ASP A 144 -22.52 7.82 6.16
C ASP A 144 -22.39 7.00 4.86
N GLY A 145 -21.37 6.14 4.79
CA GLY A 145 -21.23 5.13 3.72
C GLY A 145 -19.84 5.09 3.10
N LEU A 146 -19.79 4.87 1.77
CA LEU A 146 -18.57 4.73 0.98
C LEU A 146 -18.57 5.77 -0.13
N TYR A 147 -17.50 6.53 -0.24
CA TYR A 147 -17.33 7.58 -1.23
C TYR A 147 -16.31 7.14 -2.26
N ALA A 148 -16.60 7.33 -3.54
CA ALA A 148 -15.65 7.15 -4.62
C ALA A 148 -15.07 8.50 -5.07
N TYR A 149 -13.78 8.52 -5.34
CA TYR A 149 -13.03 9.66 -5.85
C TYR A 149 -12.20 9.22 -7.07
N THR A 150 -12.03 10.13 -8.02
CA THR A 150 -11.01 9.96 -9.07
C THR A 150 -9.60 10.17 -8.48
N ALA A 151 -8.56 9.77 -9.20
CA ALA A 151 -7.18 9.77 -8.68
C ALA A 151 -6.64 11.16 -8.28
N ASP A 152 -7.22 12.24 -8.84
CA ASP A 152 -7.02 13.66 -8.45
C ASP A 152 -7.85 14.09 -7.23
N MET A 153 -8.47 13.14 -6.53
CA MET A 153 -9.25 13.33 -5.32
C MET A 153 -10.49 14.20 -5.49
N ILE A 154 -11.19 14.07 -6.62
CA ILE A 154 -12.50 14.67 -6.86
C ILE A 154 -13.58 13.61 -6.69
N GLY A 155 -14.62 13.90 -5.92
CA GLY A 155 -15.75 12.98 -5.71
C GLY A 155 -16.44 12.64 -7.03
N VAL A 156 -16.86 11.39 -7.20
CA VAL A 156 -17.40 10.89 -8.47
C VAL A 156 -18.56 9.90 -8.31
N ASP A 157 -19.58 10.06 -9.17
CA ASP A 157 -20.65 9.10 -9.40
C ASP A 157 -20.27 8.13 -10.52
N LEU A 158 -19.64 7.02 -10.15
CA LEU A 158 -19.15 6.02 -11.11
C LEU A 158 -20.28 5.47 -11.99
N ALA A 159 -21.46 5.23 -11.41
CA ALA A 159 -22.63 4.66 -12.07
C ALA A 159 -23.29 5.64 -13.06
N ASN A 160 -23.27 6.93 -12.75
CA ASN A 160 -23.84 7.98 -13.60
C ASN A 160 -22.78 8.63 -14.50
N ASN A 161 -22.05 7.79 -15.24
CA ASN A 161 -21.05 8.23 -16.20
C ASN A 161 -19.98 9.16 -15.59
N TRP A 162 -19.55 8.87 -14.36
CA TRP A 162 -18.52 9.61 -13.63
C TRP A 162 -18.86 11.10 -13.45
N ALA A 163 -20.14 11.40 -13.21
CA ALA A 163 -20.59 12.75 -12.89
C ALA A 163 -19.93 13.22 -11.58
N VAL A 164 -19.60 14.51 -11.50
CA VAL A 164 -19.05 15.12 -10.28
C VAL A 164 -20.22 15.69 -9.47
N PRO A 165 -20.59 15.10 -8.32
CA PRO A 165 -21.68 15.59 -7.47
C PRO A 165 -21.30 16.91 -6.79
N ASP A 166 -22.24 17.62 -6.16
CA ASP A 166 -21.88 18.77 -5.31
C ASP A 166 -21.03 18.30 -4.11
N VAL A 167 -20.01 19.06 -3.73
CA VAL A 167 -19.13 18.70 -2.61
C VAL A 167 -19.86 18.53 -1.28
N ASN A 168 -21.01 19.20 -1.10
CA ASN A 168 -21.84 19.14 0.10
C ASN A 168 -23.02 18.16 -0.03
N ASP A 169 -23.05 17.33 -1.09
CA ASP A 169 -24.10 16.34 -1.26
C ASP A 169 -23.93 15.19 -0.27
N VAL A 170 -24.69 15.24 0.83
CA VAL A 170 -24.70 14.19 1.86
C VAL A 170 -25.35 12.89 1.41
N SER A 171 -25.96 12.87 0.22
CA SER A 171 -26.45 11.64 -0.41
C SER A 171 -25.41 10.98 -1.31
N MET A 172 -24.20 11.55 -1.39
CA MET A 172 -23.06 10.90 -2.03
C MET A 172 -22.94 9.46 -1.55
N PHE A 173 -22.81 8.59 -2.55
CA PHE A 173 -23.06 7.16 -2.62
C PHE A 173 -23.09 6.38 -1.31
N LYS A 174 -24.20 5.68 -1.12
CA LYS A 174 -24.31 4.55 -0.19
C LYS A 174 -24.52 3.31 -1.04
N ALA A 175 -23.58 2.38 -1.02
CA ALA A 175 -23.90 1.06 -1.53
C ALA A 175 -25.14 0.54 -0.75
N PRO A 176 -26.16 -0.04 -1.41
CA PRO A 176 -27.34 -0.55 -0.72
C PRO A 176 -26.95 -1.48 0.43
N GLY A 177 -27.49 -1.26 1.63
CA GLY A 177 -27.19 -2.07 2.82
C GLY A 177 -26.12 -1.52 3.78
N PHE A 178 -25.57 -0.33 3.53
CA PHE A 178 -24.58 0.32 4.40
C PHE A 178 -25.17 1.36 5.37
N THR A 179 -26.45 1.26 5.77
CA THR A 179 -27.01 2.18 6.78
C THR A 179 -26.34 1.92 8.13
N VAL A 180 -25.63 2.91 8.68
CA VAL A 180 -24.79 2.77 9.89
C VAL A 180 -25.52 3.17 11.19
N ASP A 181 -26.85 3.00 11.24
CA ASP A 181 -27.70 3.49 12.34
C ASP A 181 -27.22 2.92 13.70
N GLY A 182 -26.36 3.68 14.40
CA GLY A 182 -25.86 3.36 15.74
C GLY A 182 -24.35 3.23 15.93
N SER A 183 -23.49 3.31 14.90
CA SER A 183 -22.04 3.11 15.10
C SER A 183 -21.25 4.39 15.43
N THR A 184 -20.49 4.34 16.50
CA THR A 184 -19.80 5.46 17.17
C THR A 184 -18.39 5.74 16.64
N THR A 185 -18.10 5.40 15.37
CA THR A 185 -16.90 5.74 14.52
C THR A 185 -16.17 4.56 13.86
N SER A 186 -16.77 3.36 13.84
CA SER A 186 -16.12 2.12 13.37
C SER A 186 -16.99 1.27 12.43
N SER A 187 -17.94 1.87 11.71
CA SER A 187 -18.66 1.21 10.61
C SER A 187 -19.10 2.25 9.59
N ALA A 188 -18.69 2.20 8.32
CA ALA A 188 -17.62 1.34 7.79
C ALA A 188 -16.28 1.61 8.52
N TYR A 189 -15.38 0.63 8.74
CA TYR A 189 -14.07 0.86 9.39
C TYR A 189 -12.85 0.77 8.46
N ARG A 190 -12.42 -0.42 8.04
CA ARG A 190 -11.26 -0.60 7.15
C ARG A 190 -11.69 -1.10 5.77
N LEU A 191 -10.99 -0.65 4.73
CA LEU A 191 -11.30 -0.99 3.35
C LEU A 191 -10.16 -1.78 2.70
N THR A 192 -10.52 -2.73 1.84
CA THR A 192 -9.65 -3.33 0.83
C THR A 192 -10.43 -3.56 -0.46
N LEU A 193 -9.76 -4.00 -1.52
CA LEU A 193 -10.42 -4.45 -2.75
C LEU A 193 -10.17 -5.94 -2.96
N ASP A 194 -11.17 -6.63 -3.51
CA ASP A 194 -11.01 -7.98 -4.03
C ASP A 194 -10.44 -7.98 -5.47
N ASP A 195 -10.18 -9.16 -6.03
CA ASP A 195 -9.54 -9.30 -7.36
C ASP A 195 -10.40 -8.75 -8.52
N SER A 196 -11.70 -8.51 -8.29
CA SER A 196 -12.62 -7.88 -9.26
C SER A 196 -12.83 -6.38 -9.00
N GLY A 197 -12.14 -5.82 -7.99
CA GLY A 197 -12.26 -4.43 -7.58
C GLY A 197 -13.50 -4.12 -6.73
N ASN A 198 -14.21 -5.13 -6.20
CA ASN A 198 -15.27 -4.90 -5.23
C ASN A 198 -14.64 -4.38 -3.94
N VAL A 199 -15.28 -3.40 -3.31
CA VAL A 199 -14.85 -2.87 -2.02
C VAL A 199 -15.24 -3.85 -0.93
N ILE A 200 -14.26 -4.39 -0.21
CA ILE A 200 -14.48 -5.23 0.97
C ILE A 200 -14.23 -4.37 2.21
N VAL A 201 -15.14 -4.48 3.18
CA VAL A 201 -15.19 -3.60 4.35
C VAL A 201 -15.16 -4.46 5.59
N GLY A 202 -14.17 -4.27 6.46
CA GLY A 202 -14.19 -4.78 7.83
C GLY A 202 -14.76 -3.73 8.76
N ASP A 203 -15.63 -4.14 9.69
CA ASP A 203 -16.24 -3.29 10.69
C ASP A 203 -15.81 -3.68 12.10
N TRP A 204 -15.39 -2.67 12.87
CA TRP A 204 -15.00 -2.81 14.28
C TRP A 204 -16.10 -2.21 15.17
N SER A 205 -17.35 -2.57 14.89
CA SER A 205 -18.50 -2.08 15.63
C SER A 205 -19.27 -3.24 16.24
N ASP A 206 -19.67 -3.07 17.49
CA ASP A 206 -20.58 -3.97 18.21
C ASP A 206 -21.85 -4.27 17.39
N ALA A 207 -22.67 -3.26 17.11
CA ALA A 207 -24.04 -3.45 16.60
C ALA A 207 -24.16 -3.70 15.07
N SER A 208 -23.09 -3.51 14.31
CA SER A 208 -23.13 -3.60 12.83
C SER A 208 -21.88 -4.28 12.27
N GLY A 209 -21.21 -5.04 13.12
CA GLY A 209 -19.91 -5.66 12.89
C GLY A 209 -19.85 -6.66 11.74
N GLY A 210 -18.63 -7.07 11.40
CA GLY A 210 -18.36 -8.09 10.40
C GLY A 210 -17.78 -7.57 9.10
N ILE A 211 -18.05 -8.30 8.01
CA ILE A 211 -17.43 -8.04 6.71
C ILE A 211 -18.52 -7.82 5.67
N LYS A 212 -18.48 -6.65 5.03
CA LYS A 212 -19.42 -6.23 3.97
C LYS A 212 -18.70 -6.12 2.64
N TYR A 213 -19.47 -6.09 1.56
CA TYR A 213 -18.94 -5.76 0.24
C TYR A 213 -19.82 -4.76 -0.52
N ALA A 214 -19.19 -4.01 -1.42
CA ALA A 214 -19.86 -3.19 -2.41
C ALA A 214 -19.24 -3.41 -3.79
N SER A 215 -20.06 -3.45 -4.83
CA SER A 215 -19.58 -3.45 -6.22
C SER A 215 -18.67 -2.25 -6.52
N PRO A 216 -17.77 -2.31 -7.51
CA PRO A 216 -16.80 -1.24 -7.76
C PRO A 216 -17.43 0.13 -8.08
N ASP A 217 -18.65 0.15 -8.63
CA ASP A 217 -19.40 1.38 -8.93
C ASP A 217 -20.32 1.84 -7.78
N LEU A 218 -20.27 1.14 -6.64
CA LEU A 218 -21.05 1.38 -5.43
C LEU A 218 -22.58 1.29 -5.62
N THR A 219 -23.07 0.61 -6.67
CA THR A 219 -24.51 0.48 -6.94
C THR A 219 -25.17 -0.71 -6.28
N SER A 220 -24.38 -1.71 -5.88
CA SER A 220 -24.81 -2.92 -5.20
C SER A 220 -23.87 -3.26 -4.05
N GLY A 221 -24.34 -4.08 -3.12
CA GLY A 221 -23.57 -4.51 -1.97
C GLY A 221 -24.30 -5.56 -1.16
N GLY A 222 -23.63 -6.08 -0.14
CA GLY A 222 -24.07 -7.20 0.66
C GLY A 222 -23.21 -7.40 1.90
N LEU A 223 -23.56 -8.42 2.68
CA LEU A 223 -22.69 -8.97 3.72
C LEU A 223 -21.87 -10.10 3.12
N VAL A 224 -20.60 -10.21 3.50
CA VAL A 224 -19.82 -11.45 3.32
C VAL A 224 -20.00 -12.29 4.58
N LEU A 225 -19.79 -11.64 5.73
CA LEU A 225 -19.91 -12.20 7.06
C LEU A 225 -20.84 -11.24 7.86
N GLY A 226 -21.91 -11.74 8.50
CA GLY A 226 -22.90 -10.93 9.26
C GLY A 226 -22.65 -10.80 10.78
N GLY A 227 -22.65 -9.56 11.31
CA GLY A 227 -22.50 -9.28 12.75
C GLY A 227 -23.80 -9.47 13.56
N TRP A 228 -23.84 -8.93 14.78
CA TRP A 228 -25.01 -9.04 15.68
C TRP A 228 -25.83 -7.75 15.74
N GLU A 229 -27.16 -7.88 15.80
CA GLU A 229 -28.07 -6.82 16.25
C GLU A 229 -28.80 -7.23 17.54
N LEU A 230 -28.79 -6.33 18.53
CA LEU A 230 -29.70 -6.40 19.66
C LEU A 230 -30.89 -5.47 19.43
N ASP A 231 -32.10 -5.93 19.76
CA ASP A 231 -33.20 -4.99 19.91
C ASP A 231 -32.91 -3.99 21.05
N GLN A 232 -33.71 -2.92 21.11
CA GLN A 232 -33.70 -1.93 22.20
C GLN A 232 -33.86 -2.52 23.62
N ASN A 233 -34.12 -3.83 23.75
CA ASN A 233 -34.25 -4.55 25.01
C ASN A 233 -33.10 -5.53 25.26
N GLY A 234 -32.07 -5.56 24.41
CA GLY A 234 -30.91 -6.45 24.54
C GLY A 234 -31.15 -7.90 24.09
N ASN A 235 -32.18 -8.18 23.29
CA ASN A 235 -32.40 -9.50 22.71
C ASN A 235 -31.81 -9.58 21.30
N TYR A 236 -31.20 -10.70 20.95
CA TYR A 236 -30.81 -11.01 19.58
C TYR A 236 -32.03 -10.95 18.64
N ILE A 237 -31.98 -10.10 17.63
CA ILE A 237 -33.02 -10.03 16.59
C ILE A 237 -32.47 -10.46 15.24
N ALA A 238 -33.36 -11.06 14.43
CA ALA A 238 -33.08 -11.27 13.02
C ALA A 238 -33.00 -9.92 12.32
N GLU A 239 -32.07 -9.77 11.36
CA GLU A 239 -31.83 -8.55 10.57
C GLU A 239 -33.15 -7.83 10.24
N THR A 240 -33.24 -6.59 10.70
CA THR A 240 -34.23 -5.64 10.20
C THR A 240 -33.64 -4.87 9.01
N PRO A 241 -34.45 -4.21 8.17
CA PRO A 241 -33.94 -3.43 7.03
C PRO A 241 -32.96 -2.29 7.39
N GLU A 242 -32.73 -2.05 8.68
CA GLU A 242 -31.90 -0.99 9.25
C GLU A 242 -30.51 -1.51 9.67
N SER A 243 -30.27 -2.84 9.66
CA SER A 243 -29.09 -3.56 10.17
C SER A 243 -27.95 -3.82 9.19
N GLY A 244 -28.23 -3.63 7.90
CA GLY A 244 -27.53 -4.34 6.83
C GLY A 244 -28.50 -4.81 5.75
N PRO A 245 -28.01 -5.27 4.60
CA PRO A 245 -28.85 -5.76 3.51
C PRO A 245 -29.54 -7.08 3.91
N SER A 246 -30.82 -7.22 3.56
CA SER A 246 -31.60 -8.43 3.88
C SER A 246 -30.95 -9.69 3.29
N GLY A 247 -30.42 -10.58 4.14
CA GLY A 247 -29.88 -11.86 3.67
C GLY A 247 -28.69 -12.44 4.43
N GLY A 248 -28.28 -11.84 5.56
CA GLY A 248 -27.27 -12.47 6.43
C GLY A 248 -27.79 -13.78 7.02
N VAL A 249 -26.90 -14.77 7.11
CA VAL A 249 -27.20 -16.05 7.75
C VAL A 249 -26.82 -15.96 9.23
N PHE A 250 -27.81 -16.06 10.12
CA PHE A 250 -27.56 -16.32 11.54
C PHE A 250 -27.09 -17.76 11.71
N SER A 251 -26.02 -17.95 12.47
CA SER A 251 -25.64 -19.30 12.85
C SER A 251 -26.66 -19.97 13.78
N SER A 252 -26.69 -21.29 13.68
CA SER A 252 -27.41 -22.19 14.59
C SER A 252 -26.58 -22.68 15.78
N VAL A 253 -25.29 -22.32 15.84
CA VAL A 253 -24.33 -22.67 16.89
C VAL A 253 -23.95 -21.37 17.61
N SER A 254 -23.76 -21.37 18.93
CA SER A 254 -23.40 -20.18 19.72
C SER A 254 -22.32 -20.46 20.76
N ASP A 255 -21.44 -19.50 21.00
CA ASP A 255 -20.53 -19.44 22.15
C ASP A 255 -21.07 -18.49 23.25
N ASN A 256 -20.20 -18.07 24.17
CA ASN A 256 -20.54 -17.17 25.28
C ASN A 256 -20.83 -15.73 24.85
N PHE A 257 -20.46 -15.33 23.63
CA PHE A 257 -20.64 -14.01 23.03
C PHE A 257 -21.75 -13.98 21.97
N GLY A 258 -22.16 -15.14 21.46
CA GLY A 258 -23.41 -15.33 20.70
C GLY A 258 -23.26 -16.38 19.59
N PRO A 259 -24.13 -16.38 18.55
CA PRO A 259 -24.08 -17.39 17.49
C PRO A 259 -22.76 -17.37 16.68
N ILE A 260 -21.98 -18.46 16.66
CA ILE A 260 -20.77 -18.64 15.84
C ILE A 260 -21.15 -18.77 14.36
N PRO A 261 -20.87 -17.83 13.46
CA PRO A 261 -19.67 -17.01 13.54
C PRO A 261 -20.04 -15.56 13.87
N LEU A 262 -19.84 -15.17 15.12
CA LEU A 262 -20.05 -13.80 15.58
C LEU A 262 -18.77 -13.02 15.27
N HIS A 263 -18.53 -12.71 13.99
CA HIS A 263 -17.39 -11.90 13.61
C HIS A 263 -17.79 -10.41 13.72
N GLY A 264 -17.84 -9.88 14.94
CA GLY A 264 -18.38 -8.53 15.19
C GLY A 264 -17.32 -7.47 15.05
N SER A 265 -16.28 -7.61 15.86
CA SER A 265 -15.26 -6.60 16.07
C SER A 265 -14.02 -6.90 15.24
N ILE A 266 -14.12 -6.70 13.92
CA ILE A 266 -12.98 -6.81 13.00
C ILE A 266 -12.08 -5.58 13.17
N VAL A 267 -11.10 -5.69 14.05
CA VAL A 267 -10.22 -4.57 14.45
C VAL A 267 -9.19 -4.20 13.37
N SER A 268 -8.86 -5.12 12.47
CA SER A 268 -7.85 -4.88 11.44
C SER A 268 -8.43 -4.52 10.08
N GLN A 269 -7.56 -4.10 9.16
CA GLN A 269 -7.85 -4.25 7.74
C GLN A 269 -8.09 -5.72 7.41
N VAL A 270 -9.03 -5.94 6.48
CA VAL A 270 -9.29 -7.26 5.90
C VAL A 270 -8.31 -7.49 4.76
N VAL A 271 -7.72 -8.68 4.73
CA VAL A 271 -6.91 -9.19 3.61
C VAL A 271 -7.77 -10.16 2.82
N VAL A 272 -7.77 -10.05 1.48
CA VAL A 272 -8.57 -10.92 0.62
C VAL A 272 -7.79 -11.42 -0.58
N THR A 273 -8.23 -12.56 -1.11
CA THR A 273 -7.88 -13.06 -2.44
C THR A 273 -9.14 -13.60 -3.13
N GLY A 274 -9.15 -13.66 -4.45
CA GLY A 274 -10.35 -14.06 -5.20
C GLY A 274 -11.37 -12.94 -5.23
N SER A 275 -12.59 -13.26 -5.65
CA SER A 275 -13.68 -12.28 -5.77
C SER A 275 -14.95 -12.73 -5.07
N VAL A 276 -15.66 -11.77 -4.45
CA VAL A 276 -16.95 -12.04 -3.81
C VAL A 276 -17.94 -12.60 -4.83
N GLY A 277 -18.66 -13.66 -4.43
CA GLY A 277 -19.57 -14.38 -5.34
C GLY A 277 -18.87 -15.31 -6.34
N VAL A 278 -17.55 -15.48 -6.26
CA VAL A 278 -16.76 -16.35 -7.14
C VAL A 278 -15.90 -17.34 -6.36
N ASP A 279 -14.87 -16.86 -5.67
CA ASP A 279 -13.82 -17.67 -5.02
C ASP A 279 -13.13 -16.94 -3.85
N LEU A 280 -13.86 -16.06 -3.18
CA LEU A 280 -13.33 -15.19 -2.14
C LEU A 280 -12.73 -16.00 -0.98
N THR A 281 -11.54 -15.60 -0.55
CA THR A 281 -10.94 -16.01 0.72
C THR A 281 -10.59 -14.76 1.51
N VAL A 282 -10.87 -14.78 2.81
CA VAL A 282 -10.76 -13.62 3.68
C VAL A 282 -9.90 -13.95 4.89
N TRP A 283 -9.01 -13.03 5.27
CA TRP A 283 -8.29 -13.04 6.53
C TRP A 283 -8.51 -11.73 7.26
N ALA A 284 -8.72 -11.82 8.58
CA ALA A 284 -8.87 -10.65 9.43
C ALA A 284 -8.50 -10.98 10.87
N MET A 285 -8.20 -9.94 11.64
CA MET A 285 -8.10 -10.02 13.09
C MET A 285 -9.47 -9.80 13.71
N ASP A 286 -9.92 -10.78 14.49
CA ASP A 286 -11.22 -10.75 15.16
C ASP A 286 -11.00 -10.70 16.67
N GLU A 287 -11.58 -9.70 17.34
CA GLU A 287 -11.44 -9.48 18.78
C GLU A 287 -12.39 -10.37 19.61
N ASP A 288 -13.45 -10.89 18.99
CA ASP A 288 -14.55 -11.56 19.69
C ASP A 288 -14.45 -13.10 19.62
N LEU A 289 -13.70 -13.67 18.67
CA LEU A 289 -13.61 -15.12 18.48
C LEU A 289 -12.62 -15.79 19.44
N ASP A 290 -13.12 -16.82 20.13
CA ASP A 290 -12.32 -17.73 20.97
C ASP A 290 -11.48 -18.68 20.08
N THR A 291 -10.19 -18.87 20.41
CA THR A 291 -9.27 -19.68 19.59
C THR A 291 -9.69 -21.14 19.51
N ASP A 292 -10.41 -21.65 20.51
CA ASP A 292 -10.92 -23.02 20.53
C ASP A 292 -12.38 -23.16 20.02
N LEU A 293 -13.01 -22.02 19.68
CA LEU A 293 -14.40 -21.90 19.25
C LEU A 293 -15.40 -22.56 20.23
N SER A 294 -15.05 -22.66 21.52
CA SER A 294 -15.86 -23.34 22.52
C SER A 294 -16.92 -22.43 23.13
N ALA A 295 -18.05 -23.04 23.48
CA ALA A 295 -19.11 -22.37 24.22
C ALA A 295 -18.93 -22.66 25.72
N GLY A 296 -18.75 -21.63 26.55
CA GLY A 296 -18.89 -21.79 28.00
C GLY A 296 -17.73 -21.31 28.86
N GLU A 297 -16.58 -20.92 28.31
CA GLU A 297 -15.49 -20.30 29.08
C GLU A 297 -15.46 -18.77 28.85
N ASN A 298 -15.23 -17.98 29.91
CA ASN A 298 -15.05 -16.52 29.79
C ASN A 298 -13.62 -16.19 29.33
N ALA A 299 -13.06 -17.02 28.45
CA ALA A 299 -11.76 -16.79 27.85
C ALA A 299 -12.05 -16.02 26.56
N ASN A 300 -12.10 -14.70 26.66
CA ASN A 300 -11.91 -13.91 25.47
C ASN A 300 -10.44 -14.17 25.10
N ASP A 301 -10.12 -14.80 23.98
CA ASP A 301 -8.72 -15.03 23.59
C ASP A 301 -8.18 -13.86 22.75
N GLY A 302 -9.05 -12.91 22.42
CA GLY A 302 -8.70 -11.59 21.90
C GLY A 302 -8.24 -11.62 20.44
N ASN A 303 -7.38 -10.68 20.08
CA ASN A 303 -7.03 -10.27 18.71
C ASN A 303 -6.21 -11.33 17.93
N SER A 304 -6.83 -12.44 17.55
CA SER A 304 -6.23 -13.52 16.75
C SER A 304 -6.59 -13.41 15.27
N ILE A 305 -5.77 -14.01 14.38
CA ILE A 305 -5.99 -13.94 12.93
C ILE A 305 -6.72 -15.20 12.47
N TRP A 306 -7.81 -15.00 11.74
CA TRP A 306 -8.71 -16.03 11.24
C TRP A 306 -8.80 -16.00 9.72
N ARG A 307 -9.09 -17.15 9.11
CA ARG A 307 -9.37 -17.31 7.67
C ARG A 307 -10.77 -17.85 7.44
N TRP A 308 -11.50 -17.23 6.52
CA TRP A 308 -12.77 -17.71 5.98
C TRP A 308 -12.59 -18.07 4.50
N ASP A 309 -12.79 -19.34 4.17
CA ASP A 309 -12.78 -19.84 2.79
C ASP A 309 -14.19 -19.68 2.19
N VAL A 310 -14.57 -18.44 1.87
CA VAL A 310 -15.93 -18.02 1.48
C VAL A 310 -16.38 -18.66 0.15
N GLY A 311 -15.48 -18.75 -0.82
CA GLY A 311 -15.78 -19.30 -2.14
C GLY A 311 -16.75 -18.42 -2.93
N ALA A 312 -17.76 -19.05 -3.54
CA ALA A 312 -18.75 -18.35 -4.36
C ALA A 312 -19.91 -17.74 -3.55
N GLU A 313 -19.90 -17.88 -2.23
CA GLU A 313 -20.97 -17.38 -1.38
C GLU A 313 -20.87 -15.86 -1.23
N THR A 314 -22.01 -15.23 -1.01
CA THR A 314 -22.14 -13.80 -0.68
C THR A 314 -22.85 -13.63 0.66
N SER A 315 -22.76 -14.65 1.52
CA SER A 315 -23.28 -14.71 2.89
C SER A 315 -22.78 -16.06 3.44
N TYR A 316 -21.70 -16.03 4.20
CA TYR A 316 -20.97 -17.22 4.63
C TYR A 316 -21.14 -17.49 6.12
N ASP A 317 -21.46 -18.73 6.49
CA ASP A 317 -21.85 -19.12 7.86
C ASP A 317 -21.01 -20.28 8.42
N VAL A 318 -19.97 -20.71 7.71
CA VAL A 318 -19.11 -21.81 8.16
C VAL A 318 -18.02 -21.27 9.09
N ASN A 319 -17.62 -22.09 10.06
CA ASN A 319 -16.56 -21.75 11.00
C ASN A 319 -15.25 -21.36 10.29
N PRO A 320 -14.57 -20.29 10.74
CA PRO A 320 -13.25 -19.96 10.25
C PRO A 320 -12.19 -20.98 10.65
N THR A 321 -11.04 -20.89 10.01
CA THR A 321 -9.80 -21.56 10.41
C THR A 321 -8.92 -20.57 11.16
N LEU A 322 -8.42 -20.93 12.35
CA LEU A 322 -7.40 -20.15 13.06
C LEU A 322 -6.09 -20.18 12.26
N VAL A 323 -5.47 -19.02 12.08
CA VAL A 323 -4.23 -18.86 11.29
C VAL A 323 -3.08 -18.41 12.16
N VAL A 324 -3.35 -17.51 13.10
CA VAL A 324 -2.40 -17.08 14.13
C VAL A 324 -3.15 -16.95 15.44
N ASP A 325 -2.85 -17.86 16.37
CA ASP A 325 -3.15 -17.69 17.79
C ASP A 325 -2.21 -16.63 18.38
N SER A 326 -2.73 -15.43 18.59
CA SER A 326 -1.94 -14.31 19.14
C SER A 326 -1.49 -14.56 20.58
N GLY A 327 -2.15 -15.47 21.32
CA GLY A 327 -1.76 -15.88 22.66
C GLY A 327 -0.53 -16.80 22.68
N ASN A 328 -0.23 -17.48 21.57
CA ASN A 328 0.88 -18.42 21.45
C ASN A 328 2.11 -17.86 20.72
N LEU A 329 2.20 -16.54 20.53
CA LEU A 329 3.36 -15.91 19.90
C LEU A 329 4.63 -15.97 20.76
N GLY A 330 4.49 -16.16 22.08
CA GLY A 330 5.61 -16.24 23.02
C GLY A 330 6.00 -14.87 23.60
N THR A 331 7.24 -14.78 24.06
CA THR A 331 7.77 -13.58 24.74
C THR A 331 9.04 -13.09 24.09
N ASP A 332 9.27 -11.78 24.19
CA ASP A 332 10.50 -11.11 23.81
C ASP A 332 11.68 -11.44 24.75
N SER A 333 12.82 -10.83 24.48
CA SER A 333 14.07 -10.95 25.23
C SER A 333 14.00 -10.45 26.68
N ASP A 334 13.05 -9.57 27.02
CA ASP A 334 12.79 -9.11 28.39
C ASP A 334 11.81 -10.04 29.14
N GLY A 335 11.15 -10.95 28.41
CA GLY A 335 10.17 -11.91 28.93
C GLY A 335 8.74 -11.38 28.91
N ASP A 336 8.50 -10.23 28.27
CA ASP A 336 7.16 -9.69 28.05
C ASP A 336 6.54 -10.34 26.79
N PRO A 337 5.21 -10.51 26.72
CA PRO A 337 4.57 -11.07 25.54
C PRO A 337 4.85 -10.23 24.29
N TYR A 338 5.15 -10.85 23.15
CA TYR A 338 5.31 -10.11 21.90
C TYR A 338 4.07 -9.30 21.55
N PHE A 339 2.90 -9.94 21.71
CA PHE A 339 1.60 -9.36 21.44
C PHE A 339 0.69 -9.59 22.65
N LEU A 340 -0.06 -8.57 23.06
CA LEU A 340 -1.10 -8.75 24.07
C LEU A 340 -2.40 -9.12 23.36
N ALA A 341 -2.68 -10.42 23.29
CA ALA A 341 -3.90 -10.93 22.66
C ALA A 341 -5.17 -10.28 23.26
N LEU A 342 -5.19 -10.13 24.59
CA LEU A 342 -6.31 -9.58 25.34
C LEU A 342 -6.15 -8.10 25.72
N ASN A 343 -6.67 -7.20 24.89
CA ASN A 343 -6.76 -5.80 25.29
C ASN A 343 -7.90 -5.07 24.57
N VAL A 344 -9.10 -5.14 25.16
CA VAL A 344 -10.31 -4.57 24.56
C VAL A 344 -10.14 -3.08 24.31
N GLY A 345 -10.37 -2.65 23.07
CA GLY A 345 -10.24 -1.25 22.65
C GLY A 345 -8.81 -0.77 22.36
N VAL A 346 -7.83 -1.67 22.25
CA VAL A 346 -6.51 -1.35 21.69
C VAL A 346 -6.56 -1.42 20.17
N LEU A 347 -6.02 -0.41 19.50
CA LEU A 347 -5.81 -0.48 18.06
C LEU A 347 -4.77 -1.54 17.70
N ALA A 348 -5.20 -2.47 16.84
CA ALA A 348 -4.35 -3.42 16.15
C ALA A 348 -4.66 -3.37 14.66
N ASP A 349 -3.70 -3.77 13.84
CA ASP A 349 -3.88 -3.84 12.39
C ASP A 349 -2.99 -4.93 11.82
N ILE A 350 -3.34 -5.41 10.62
CA ILE A 350 -2.57 -6.42 9.92
C ILE A 350 -2.42 -6.07 8.44
N ASP A 351 -1.32 -6.54 7.85
CA ASP A 351 -1.20 -6.74 6.41
C ASP A 351 -0.51 -8.08 6.14
N TYR A 352 -0.64 -8.61 4.93
CA TYR A 352 -0.13 -9.95 4.58
C TYR A 352 0.62 -9.96 3.26
N SER A 353 1.85 -10.50 3.29
CA SER A 353 2.60 -10.83 2.08
C SER A 353 2.35 -12.29 1.71
N ALA A 354 1.59 -12.51 0.64
CA ALA A 354 1.40 -13.84 0.07
C ALA A 354 2.71 -14.41 -0.52
N GLU A 355 3.59 -13.56 -1.06
CA GLU A 355 4.89 -13.94 -1.62
C GLU A 355 5.80 -14.55 -0.54
N ASN A 356 5.88 -13.91 0.63
CA ASN A 356 6.74 -14.35 1.72
C ASN A 356 6.02 -15.24 2.75
N ASN A 357 4.70 -15.38 2.65
CA ASN A 357 3.84 -16.02 3.65
C ASN A 357 4.08 -15.43 5.06
N LYS A 358 3.92 -14.11 5.17
CA LYS A 358 4.16 -13.36 6.41
C LYS A 358 3.03 -12.38 6.69
N PHE A 359 2.55 -12.39 7.94
CA PHE A 359 1.71 -11.33 8.49
C PHE A 359 2.59 -10.28 9.14
N TYR A 360 2.31 -9.02 8.84
CA TYR A 360 2.82 -7.87 9.55
C TYR A 360 1.73 -7.41 10.51
N MET A 361 1.97 -7.58 11.79
CA MET A 361 1.00 -7.28 12.86
C MET A 361 1.49 -6.06 13.62
N VAL A 362 0.58 -5.12 13.89
CA VAL A 362 0.88 -3.96 14.73
C VAL A 362 -0.09 -3.85 15.89
N GLN A 363 0.40 -3.29 17.00
CA GLN A 363 -0.42 -2.96 18.16
C GLN A 363 0.00 -1.63 18.76
N GLN A 364 -1.00 -0.82 19.13
CA GLN A 364 -0.71 0.44 19.78
C GLN A 364 -0.30 0.22 21.24
N ARG A 365 0.98 0.48 21.54
CA ARG A 365 1.53 0.49 22.90
C ARG A 365 2.03 1.88 23.27
N ALA A 366 1.48 2.46 24.34
CA ALA A 366 1.80 3.82 24.75
C ALA A 366 3.16 3.91 25.46
N ASP A 367 3.46 2.89 26.28
CA ASP A 367 4.69 2.78 27.05
C ASP A 367 5.79 2.10 26.22
N GLY A 368 5.46 0.97 25.56
CA GLY A 368 6.38 0.26 24.66
C GLY A 368 7.10 -0.93 25.32
N ASN A 369 6.52 -1.53 26.36
CA ASN A 369 7.09 -2.74 26.96
C ASN A 369 7.06 -3.90 25.95
N GLU A 370 5.97 -4.02 25.18
CA GLU A 370 5.78 -5.00 24.12
C GLU A 370 6.08 -4.41 22.72
N SER A 371 6.21 -5.29 21.73
CA SER A 371 6.49 -4.91 20.34
C SER A 371 5.32 -4.16 19.69
N GLY A 372 5.59 -3.01 19.08
CA GLY A 372 4.64 -2.30 18.23
C GLY A 372 4.50 -2.85 16.82
N LEU A 373 5.54 -3.53 16.29
CA LEU A 373 5.53 -4.26 15.02
C LEU A 373 6.06 -5.69 15.23
N ILE A 374 5.35 -6.66 14.67
CA ILE A 374 5.69 -8.09 14.75
C ILE A 374 5.53 -8.69 13.37
N VAL A 375 6.50 -9.49 12.94
CA VAL A 375 6.44 -10.25 11.69
C VAL A 375 6.26 -11.72 12.02
N VAL A 376 5.14 -12.28 11.58
CA VAL A 376 4.71 -13.64 11.94
C VAL A 376 4.54 -14.48 10.69
N THR A 377 5.19 -15.63 10.65
CA THR A 377 4.83 -16.68 9.69
C THR A 377 3.71 -17.52 10.31
N PRO A 378 2.55 -17.62 9.63
CA PRO A 378 1.39 -18.32 10.18
C PRO A 378 1.64 -19.83 10.24
N ASP A 379 0.93 -20.50 11.14
CA ASP A 379 0.94 -21.96 11.20
C ASP A 379 0.06 -22.54 10.08
N GLY A 380 0.64 -23.38 9.22
CA GLY A 380 -0.05 -24.03 8.12
C GLY A 380 -0.94 -25.21 8.52
N VAL A 381 -1.05 -25.53 9.81
CA VAL A 381 -1.82 -26.69 10.31
C VAL A 381 -3.11 -26.26 11.02
N ASP A 382 -3.02 -25.63 12.18
CA ASP A 382 -4.17 -25.29 13.02
C ASP A 382 -4.08 -23.89 13.68
N GLY A 383 -3.10 -23.08 13.27
CA GLY A 383 -2.92 -21.72 13.79
C GLY A 383 -2.30 -21.65 15.18
N SER A 384 -2.07 -22.78 15.86
CA SER A 384 -1.67 -22.80 17.28
C SER A 384 -0.18 -22.61 17.51
N SER A 385 0.65 -22.87 16.49
CA SER A 385 2.12 -22.76 16.58
C SER A 385 2.71 -21.78 15.57
N PRO A 386 2.27 -20.50 15.55
CA PRO A 386 2.84 -19.49 14.67
C PRO A 386 4.30 -19.20 15.03
N VAL A 387 5.08 -18.72 14.05
CA VAL A 387 6.50 -18.38 14.25
C VAL A 387 6.67 -16.87 14.18
N VAL A 388 7.10 -16.25 15.28
CA VAL A 388 7.60 -14.88 15.28
C VAL A 388 8.99 -14.88 14.64
N GLU A 389 9.08 -14.28 13.46
CA GLU A 389 10.33 -14.18 12.68
C GLU A 389 11.11 -12.91 13.04
N TRP A 390 10.40 -11.88 13.50
CA TRP A 390 10.99 -10.61 13.95
C TRP A 390 10.03 -9.83 14.85
N SER A 391 10.59 -9.12 15.82
CA SER A 391 9.86 -8.25 16.74
C SER A 391 10.60 -6.92 16.89
N SER A 392 9.86 -5.81 16.93
CA SER A 392 10.46 -4.47 17.07
C SER A 392 11.11 -4.27 18.44
N LYS A 393 10.57 -4.91 19.48
CA LYS A 393 11.12 -4.82 20.82
C LYS A 393 12.47 -5.54 20.94
N ASP A 394 12.61 -6.74 20.38
CA ASP A 394 13.93 -7.41 20.35
C ASP A 394 14.93 -6.63 19.51
N PHE A 395 14.52 -6.14 18.33
CA PHE A 395 15.37 -5.28 17.51
C PHE A 395 15.88 -4.07 18.31
N THR A 396 15.00 -3.43 19.07
CA THR A 396 15.34 -2.30 19.94
C THR A 396 16.43 -2.71 20.95
N VAL A 397 16.23 -3.79 21.70
CA VAL A 397 17.15 -4.27 22.73
C VAL A 397 18.48 -4.72 22.14
N GLU A 398 18.46 -5.49 21.05
CA GLU A 398 19.65 -6.03 20.38
C GLU A 398 20.57 -4.95 19.82
N ASN A 399 20.00 -3.80 19.43
CA ASN A 399 20.75 -2.65 18.93
C ASN A 399 21.03 -1.60 20.03
N GLY A 400 20.72 -1.90 21.30
CA GLY A 400 21.01 -1.00 22.43
C GLY A 400 20.18 0.29 22.44
N LEU A 401 19.07 0.32 21.69
CA LEU A 401 18.18 1.46 21.57
C LEU A 401 17.20 1.53 22.76
N ASP A 402 16.60 2.70 22.98
CA ASP A 402 15.50 2.85 23.93
C ASP A 402 14.54 3.92 23.41
N GLY A 403 13.27 3.57 23.24
CA GLY A 403 12.26 4.51 22.81
C GLY A 403 11.98 5.61 23.84
N LEU A 404 12.32 5.49 25.12
CA LEU A 404 12.16 6.58 26.13
C LEU A 404 13.53 7.08 26.67
N PRO A 405 14.45 7.55 25.81
CA PRO A 405 15.84 7.81 26.23
C PRO A 405 15.94 9.00 27.20
N ASP A 406 15.03 9.97 27.10
CA ASP A 406 15.04 11.22 27.87
C ASP A 406 14.45 11.11 29.30
N ASN A 407 13.97 9.93 29.71
CA ASN A 407 13.39 9.74 31.04
C ASN A 407 14.21 8.74 31.88
N PRO A 408 15.28 9.20 32.55
CA PRO A 408 16.17 8.34 33.34
C PRO A 408 15.49 7.69 34.56
N GLU A 409 14.31 8.17 34.99
CA GLU A 409 13.51 7.51 36.03
C GLU A 409 12.78 6.25 35.48
N ASN A 410 12.48 6.22 34.17
CA ASN A 410 11.80 5.11 33.51
C ASN A 410 12.73 3.92 33.24
N ALA A 411 13.98 4.11 32.81
CA ALA A 411 14.89 3.00 32.53
C ALA A 411 15.11 2.07 33.75
N ALA A 412 15.04 2.62 34.97
CA ALA A 412 15.18 1.85 36.21
C ALA A 412 13.88 1.17 36.68
N THR A 413 12.71 1.52 36.11
CA THR A 413 11.38 1.05 36.57
C THR A 413 10.53 0.37 35.49
N LEU A 414 10.74 0.67 34.22
CA LEU A 414 9.97 0.18 33.07
C LEU A 414 10.81 -0.68 32.09
N GLY A 415 12.15 -0.63 32.17
CA GLY A 415 13.03 -1.33 31.21
C GLY A 415 13.15 -0.58 29.87
N VAL A 416 13.82 -1.22 28.89
CA VAL A 416 14.00 -0.68 27.52
C VAL A 416 12.63 -0.62 26.85
N GLN A 417 12.27 0.52 26.27
CA GLN A 417 10.99 0.65 25.55
C GLN A 417 11.21 0.51 24.05
N ASP A 418 10.29 -0.15 23.36
CA ASP A 418 10.31 -0.29 21.90
C ASP A 418 10.32 1.08 21.20
N ILE A 419 11.22 1.26 20.22
CA ILE A 419 11.27 2.46 19.38
C ILE A 419 10.05 2.55 18.45
N PHE A 420 9.44 1.42 18.08
CA PHE A 420 8.21 1.37 17.26
C PHE A 420 6.93 1.33 18.10
N ARG A 421 6.95 1.87 19.32
CA ARG A 421 5.72 2.04 20.10
C ARG A 421 4.75 3.02 19.42
N ARG A 422 3.46 2.91 19.76
CA ARG A 422 2.36 3.74 19.23
C ARG A 422 2.13 3.63 17.71
N ILE A 423 2.42 2.48 17.12
CA ILE A 423 1.97 2.16 15.76
C ILE A 423 0.56 1.57 15.83
N GLY A 424 -0.35 2.08 14.99
CA GLY A 424 -1.75 1.66 14.95
C GLY A 424 -2.25 1.30 13.56
N GLY A 425 -1.35 1.26 12.57
CA GLY A 425 -1.64 0.83 11.21
C GLY A 425 -0.37 0.36 10.52
N VAL A 426 -0.55 -0.54 9.56
CA VAL A 426 0.53 -1.08 8.72
C VAL A 426 0.03 -1.23 7.29
N LYS A 427 0.90 -1.01 6.30
CA LYS A 427 0.58 -1.27 4.89
C LYS A 427 1.80 -1.73 4.12
N LEU A 428 1.70 -2.83 3.38
CA LEU A 428 2.73 -3.29 2.46
C LEU A 428 2.65 -2.51 1.13
N SER A 429 3.81 -2.12 0.60
CA SER A 429 3.89 -1.50 -0.72
C SER A 429 3.46 -2.49 -1.81
N PRO A 430 2.91 -2.02 -2.95
CA PRO A 430 2.48 -2.90 -4.04
C PRO A 430 3.58 -3.81 -4.58
N ASP A 431 4.84 -3.38 -4.52
CA ASP A 431 6.01 -4.17 -4.93
C ASP A 431 6.58 -5.08 -3.84
N GLY A 432 6.01 -5.07 -2.63
CA GLY A 432 6.45 -5.88 -1.50
C GLY A 432 7.78 -5.47 -0.86
N LYS A 433 8.36 -4.33 -1.25
CA LYS A 433 9.70 -3.90 -0.82
C LYS A 433 9.71 -2.91 0.34
N SER A 434 8.56 -2.43 0.80
CA SER A 434 8.50 -1.48 1.92
C SER A 434 7.21 -1.64 2.72
N LEU A 435 7.27 -1.27 4.00
CA LEU A 435 6.13 -1.14 4.88
C LEU A 435 5.90 0.33 5.23
N LEU A 436 4.65 0.77 5.19
CA LEU A 436 4.21 1.94 5.92
C LEU A 436 3.83 1.53 7.33
N LEU A 437 4.35 2.25 8.31
CA LEU A 437 3.86 2.21 9.69
C LEU A 437 3.22 3.54 10.05
N MET A 438 2.00 3.49 10.60
CA MET A 438 1.21 4.67 10.89
C MET A 438 1.21 4.89 12.39
N LYS A 439 1.83 5.98 12.83
CA LYS A 439 1.85 6.37 14.24
C LYS A 439 0.50 6.92 14.66
N THR A 440 0.04 6.51 15.83
CA THR A 440 -1.17 7.05 16.45
C THR A 440 -0.92 8.38 17.13
N VAL A 441 0.32 8.82 17.31
CA VAL A 441 0.64 10.20 17.73
C VAL A 441 1.86 10.63 16.96
N GLN A 442 1.85 11.86 16.44
CA GLN A 442 3.09 12.49 16.00
C GLN A 442 3.89 12.93 17.24
N THR A 443 4.54 11.96 17.89
CA THR A 443 5.68 12.20 18.77
C THR A 443 6.95 12.05 17.95
N SER A 444 8.10 12.53 18.44
CA SER A 444 9.40 12.18 17.83
C SER A 444 9.75 10.69 17.97
N SER A 445 8.77 9.81 18.25
CA SER A 445 8.97 8.36 18.28
C SER A 445 8.89 7.80 16.85
N PRO A 446 9.85 7.02 16.32
CA PRO A 446 10.92 6.35 17.04
C PRO A 446 11.94 7.34 17.60
N GLN A 447 12.02 7.39 18.94
CA GLN A 447 12.92 8.28 19.66
C GLN A 447 14.15 7.43 19.86
N VAL A 448 14.84 7.19 18.75
CA VAL A 448 16.18 6.65 18.84
C VAL A 448 17.02 7.70 19.60
N THR A 449 16.83 8.99 19.29
CA THR A 449 17.50 10.13 19.93
C THR A 449 16.65 11.41 19.98
N THR A 450 17.27 12.52 20.42
CA THR A 450 16.72 13.88 20.29
C THR A 450 16.91 14.51 18.89
N ASP A 451 17.73 13.88 18.03
CA ASP A 451 17.99 14.26 16.64
C ASP A 451 17.36 13.22 15.70
N THR A 452 16.03 13.13 15.69
CA THR A 452 15.30 12.11 14.91
C THR A 452 15.06 12.54 13.47
N ASN A 453 15.34 11.64 12.52
CA ASN A 453 15.00 11.81 11.09
C ASN A 453 13.66 11.14 10.70
N LEU A 454 12.98 10.49 11.66
CA LEU A 454 11.72 9.78 11.47
C LEU A 454 10.54 10.46 12.18
N ASP A 455 10.51 11.79 12.26
CA ASP A 455 9.44 12.54 12.97
C ASP A 455 8.08 12.55 12.28
N GLY A 456 8.00 12.04 11.05
CA GLY A 456 6.76 11.89 10.31
C GLY A 456 5.74 10.99 11.02
N ARG A 457 4.45 11.20 10.75
CA ARG A 457 3.39 10.31 11.25
C ARG A 457 3.38 8.97 10.52
N VAL A 458 3.81 8.96 9.26
CA VAL A 458 4.01 7.74 8.47
C VAL A 458 5.51 7.49 8.37
N ILE A 459 5.92 6.29 8.77
CA ILE A 459 7.28 5.78 8.58
C ILE A 459 7.25 4.82 7.40
N VAL A 460 8.24 4.92 6.53
CA VAL A 460 8.47 3.98 5.43
C VAL A 460 9.72 3.17 5.76
N ILE A 461 9.54 1.88 6.00
CA ILE A 461 10.62 0.94 6.34
C ILE A 461 10.87 0.05 5.12
N PRO A 462 12.11 -0.05 4.63
CA PRO A 462 12.42 -0.99 3.55
C PRO A 462 12.38 -2.44 4.06
N LEU A 463 12.05 -3.35 3.16
CA LEU A 463 12.06 -4.78 3.39
C LEU A 463 13.18 -5.44 2.58
N ASP A 464 13.78 -6.48 3.15
CA ASP A 464 14.69 -7.36 2.43
C ASP A 464 13.95 -8.30 1.46
N GLU A 465 14.71 -9.13 0.74
CA GLU A 465 14.15 -10.09 -0.22
C GLU A 465 13.23 -11.17 0.39
N ASN A 466 13.22 -11.32 1.72
CA ASN A 466 12.39 -12.27 2.44
C ASN A 466 11.18 -11.58 3.12
N GLY A 467 10.97 -10.28 2.88
CA GLY A 467 9.93 -9.50 3.53
C GLY A 467 10.22 -9.19 5.00
N MET A 468 11.48 -9.12 5.40
CA MET A 468 11.88 -8.73 6.76
C MET A 468 12.25 -7.25 6.81
N PRO A 469 11.93 -6.51 7.90
CA PRO A 469 12.41 -5.13 8.08
C PRO A 469 13.94 -5.04 7.97
N ASP A 470 14.42 -4.25 7.00
CA ASP A 470 15.84 -3.97 6.80
C ASP A 470 16.17 -2.61 7.40
N ILE A 471 16.58 -2.56 8.67
CA ILE A 471 16.82 -1.31 9.39
C ILE A 471 18.30 -1.21 9.76
N SER A 472 18.93 -0.15 9.27
CA SER A 472 20.33 0.20 9.57
C SER A 472 20.38 1.35 10.58
N ILE A 473 21.19 1.19 11.63
CA ILE A 473 21.45 2.22 12.65
C ILE A 473 22.86 2.80 12.44
N ASP A 474 22.98 4.13 12.50
CA ASP A 474 24.26 4.81 12.66
C ASP A 474 24.56 4.98 14.16
N ASP A 475 25.68 4.43 14.62
CA ASP A 475 26.26 4.63 15.96
C ASP A 475 27.39 5.65 15.81
N ASN A 476 27.04 6.93 15.64
CA ASN A 476 27.99 8.01 15.35
C ASN A 476 28.72 8.52 16.61
N GLY A 477 29.04 7.61 17.54
CA GLY A 477 29.37 7.96 18.90
C GLY A 477 30.23 6.95 19.66
N THR A 478 29.97 6.86 20.97
CA THR A 478 30.60 5.88 21.86
C THR A 478 29.73 4.63 21.85
N PRO A 479 30.25 3.45 21.46
CA PRO A 479 29.45 2.23 21.41
C PRO A 479 28.66 1.99 22.71
N GLY A 480 27.34 1.93 22.60
CA GLY A 480 26.40 1.80 23.72
C GLY A 480 25.90 3.11 24.34
N ASP A 481 26.11 4.25 23.67
CA ASP A 481 25.45 5.52 23.97
C ASP A 481 24.33 5.76 22.95
N PRO A 482 23.07 5.43 23.26
CA PRO A 482 21.98 5.55 22.29
C PRO A 482 21.52 6.98 22.05
N THR A 483 22.20 7.99 22.62
CA THR A 483 21.73 9.39 22.57
C THR A 483 22.09 10.13 21.28
N ASP A 484 22.94 9.53 20.42
CA ASP A 484 23.29 10.02 19.08
C ASP A 484 23.03 9.00 17.94
N ASP A 485 22.39 7.86 18.23
CA ASP A 485 21.97 6.86 17.26
C ASP A 485 20.83 7.33 16.32
N ILE A 486 20.91 7.02 15.03
CA ILE A 486 19.83 7.34 14.06
C ILE A 486 19.55 6.18 13.10
N VAL A 487 18.31 6.04 12.64
CA VAL A 487 17.95 5.08 11.58
C VAL A 487 18.35 5.67 10.23
N LEU A 488 19.20 4.99 9.46
CA LEU A 488 19.78 5.56 8.23
C LEU A 488 18.94 5.37 6.96
N ASN A 489 18.24 4.25 6.86
CA ASN A 489 17.65 3.75 5.61
C ASN A 489 16.12 3.68 5.63
N ALA A 490 15.49 4.35 6.59
CA ALA A 490 14.05 4.54 6.63
C ALA A 490 13.70 6.00 6.33
N GLU A 491 12.51 6.22 5.79
CA GLU A 491 11.99 7.54 5.48
C GLU A 491 10.77 7.84 6.35
N SER A 492 10.42 9.11 6.48
CA SER A 492 9.14 9.48 7.08
C SER A 492 8.58 10.73 6.44
N PHE A 493 7.27 10.87 6.49
CA PHE A 493 6.62 12.11 6.10
C PHE A 493 5.52 12.47 7.10
N ALA A 494 5.30 13.77 7.23
CA ALA A 494 4.32 14.34 8.13
C ALA A 494 3.10 14.80 7.31
N PRO A 495 2.03 13.99 7.24
CA PRO A 495 0.76 14.45 6.69
C PRO A 495 0.06 15.52 7.53
N GLU A 496 0.67 15.96 8.64
CA GLU A 496 0.04 16.83 9.65
C GLU A 496 0.98 17.93 10.14
N GLY A 497 0.37 19.05 10.56
CA GLY A 497 1.01 20.02 11.43
C GLY A 497 0.71 19.71 12.90
N LEU A 498 1.58 18.91 13.55
CA LEU A 498 1.81 18.76 15.00
C LEU A 498 0.62 18.36 15.93
N GLY A 499 0.82 17.24 16.64
CA GLY A 499 0.41 17.06 18.05
C GLY A 499 -1.03 16.62 18.34
N GLY A 500 -1.40 15.38 17.99
CA GLY A 500 -2.66 14.78 18.45
C GLY A 500 -2.70 13.26 18.27
N LEU A 501 -3.64 12.60 18.96
CA LEU A 501 -3.92 11.17 18.83
C LEU A 501 -4.72 10.90 17.53
N GLY A 502 -4.10 10.22 16.58
CA GLY A 502 -4.69 9.61 15.40
C GLY A 502 -5.20 8.21 15.71
N TYR A 503 -6.48 7.98 15.49
CA TYR A 503 -7.11 6.68 15.67
C TYR A 503 -7.52 6.14 14.31
N GLY A 504 -7.16 4.88 14.03
CA GLY A 504 -7.55 4.13 12.82
C GLY A 504 -7.31 4.91 11.54
N LEU A 505 -6.06 5.13 11.16
CA LEU A 505 -5.74 5.99 10.00
C LEU A 505 -5.87 5.19 8.70
N GLY A 506 -6.87 5.51 7.88
CA GLY A 506 -7.03 4.91 6.57
C GLY A 506 -5.83 5.27 5.71
N THR A 507 -5.14 4.26 5.17
CA THR A 507 -3.98 4.48 4.31
C THR A 507 -3.90 3.39 3.27
N ASP A 508 -3.64 3.77 2.02
CA ASP A 508 -3.36 2.81 0.96
C ASP A 508 -2.45 3.44 -0.10
N PHE A 509 -1.82 2.58 -0.88
CA PHE A 509 -1.04 2.97 -2.05
C PHE A 509 -1.92 2.94 -3.31
N ASP A 510 -1.61 3.78 -4.29
CA ASP A 510 -1.90 3.44 -5.69
C ASP A 510 -0.84 2.50 -6.27
N ILE A 511 -1.04 2.05 -7.51
CA ILE A 511 -0.06 1.17 -8.18
C ILE A 511 1.30 1.86 -8.44
N ALA A 512 1.33 3.19 -8.47
CA ALA A 512 2.53 3.98 -8.70
C ALA A 512 3.32 4.27 -7.40
N GLY A 513 2.78 3.86 -6.24
CA GLY A 513 3.40 4.07 -4.94
C GLY A 513 3.11 5.42 -4.30
N ASN A 514 2.16 6.20 -4.82
CA ASN A 514 1.69 7.37 -4.08
C ASN A 514 0.79 6.89 -2.93
N VAL A 515 0.89 7.57 -1.80
CA VAL A 515 0.21 7.20 -0.55
C VAL A 515 -0.98 8.11 -0.31
N TYR A 516 -2.16 7.53 -0.18
CA TYR A 516 -3.38 8.19 0.23
C TYR A 516 -3.55 7.98 1.73
N HIS A 517 -3.63 9.05 2.49
CA HIS A 517 -3.65 8.99 3.96
C HIS A 517 -4.76 9.86 4.53
N GLY A 518 -5.59 9.26 5.38
CA GLY A 518 -6.63 9.91 6.15
C GLY A 518 -6.10 10.49 7.46
N ASN A 519 -6.57 11.68 7.80
CA ASN A 519 -6.28 12.41 9.03
C ASN A 519 -7.61 12.66 9.75
N ASN A 520 -7.67 12.39 11.05
CA ASN A 520 -8.86 12.54 11.89
C ASN A 520 -8.84 13.78 12.81
N ILE A 521 -7.75 14.55 12.82
CA ILE A 521 -7.60 15.80 13.59
C ILE A 521 -8.14 16.97 12.77
N ASN A 522 -7.61 17.13 11.55
CA ASN A 522 -8.08 18.15 10.62
C ASN A 522 -9.13 17.58 9.66
N GLU A 523 -9.36 16.27 9.68
CA GLU A 523 -10.40 15.58 8.87
C GLU A 523 -10.17 15.74 7.37
N TYR A 524 -8.92 15.49 6.95
CA TYR A 524 -8.50 15.52 5.55
C TYR A 524 -8.03 14.16 5.08
N VAL A 525 -8.25 13.85 3.80
CA VAL A 525 -7.47 12.85 3.07
C VAL A 525 -6.46 13.58 2.20
N ARG A 526 -5.20 13.16 2.27
CA ARG A 526 -4.08 13.77 1.55
C ARG A 526 -3.33 12.71 0.77
N THR A 527 -2.77 13.10 -0.36
CA THR A 527 -1.97 12.20 -1.19
C THR A 527 -0.52 12.68 -1.19
N PHE A 528 0.41 11.75 -1.00
CA PHE A 528 1.85 12.00 -0.98
C PHE A 528 2.53 11.19 -2.07
N SER A 529 3.40 11.85 -2.83
CA SER A 529 4.26 11.18 -3.80
C SER A 529 5.68 11.09 -3.26
N PRO A 530 6.41 9.97 -3.42
CA PRO A 530 7.83 9.88 -3.05
C PRO A 530 8.76 10.72 -3.95
N GLY A 531 8.23 11.29 -5.04
CA GLY A 531 9.02 12.05 -6.01
C GLY A 531 10.02 11.19 -6.78
N GLY A 532 10.94 11.81 -7.53
CA GLY A 532 11.85 11.12 -8.45
C GLY A 532 11.51 11.36 -9.92
N SER A 533 12.27 10.74 -10.80
CA SER A 533 12.15 10.89 -12.26
C SER A 533 11.67 9.60 -12.90
N TRP A 534 10.46 9.60 -13.46
CA TRP A 534 9.86 8.35 -13.95
C TRP A 534 9.00 8.56 -15.19
N LEU A 535 8.86 7.49 -15.94
CA LEU A 535 7.86 7.29 -16.99
C LEU A 535 6.86 6.24 -16.49
N ALA A 536 5.59 6.63 -16.40
CA ALA A 536 4.47 5.70 -16.22
C ALA A 536 3.77 5.47 -17.56
N THR A 537 3.55 4.20 -17.90
CA THR A 537 2.84 3.80 -19.12
C THR A 537 1.60 3.00 -18.75
N THR A 538 0.42 3.53 -19.12
CA THR A 538 -0.86 2.81 -18.99
C THR A 538 -1.30 2.32 -20.37
N GLY A 539 -1.41 1.01 -20.53
CA GLY A 539 -1.78 0.35 -21.79
C GLY A 539 -3.27 -0.01 -21.87
N SER A 540 -3.83 0.05 -23.08
CA SER A 540 -5.22 -0.38 -23.36
C SER A 540 -5.45 -1.89 -23.20
N ASP A 541 -4.38 -2.67 -23.07
CA ASP A 541 -4.39 -4.11 -22.82
C ASP A 541 -4.41 -4.45 -21.32
N GLY A 542 -4.54 -3.46 -20.44
CA GLY A 542 -4.52 -3.63 -18.99
C GLY A 542 -3.12 -3.81 -18.42
N THR A 543 -2.10 -3.24 -19.07
CA THR A 543 -0.74 -3.19 -18.54
C THR A 543 -0.46 -1.84 -17.87
N PHE A 544 0.40 -1.88 -16.85
CA PHE A 544 0.97 -0.70 -16.21
C PHE A 544 2.47 -0.91 -16.01
N GLU A 545 3.28 -0.01 -16.55
CA GLU A 545 4.74 -0.08 -16.46
C GLU A 545 5.30 1.22 -15.88
N LEU A 546 6.25 1.10 -14.96
CA LEU A 546 7.05 2.21 -14.46
C LEU A 546 8.50 2.02 -14.90
N VAL A 547 9.10 3.08 -15.43
CA VAL A 547 10.51 3.12 -15.83
C VAL A 547 11.19 4.26 -15.08
N ASP A 548 12.22 3.92 -14.31
CA ASP A 548 13.09 4.92 -13.67
C ASP A 548 13.86 5.67 -14.76
N LEU A 549 13.72 7.00 -14.76
CA LEU A 549 14.41 7.92 -15.65
C LEU A 549 15.56 8.65 -14.94
N SER A 550 15.90 8.27 -13.71
CA SER A 550 17.06 8.76 -12.98
C SER A 550 18.35 8.38 -13.70
N LEU A 551 19.34 9.27 -13.66
CA LEU A 551 20.65 9.04 -14.25
C LEU A 551 21.73 9.34 -13.23
N ALA A 552 22.68 8.42 -13.11
CA ALA A 552 23.88 8.64 -12.31
C ALA A 552 24.56 9.96 -12.71
N GLY A 553 24.71 10.88 -11.76
CA GLY A 553 25.36 12.18 -11.99
C GLY A 553 24.44 13.29 -12.50
N ASP A 554 23.15 13.01 -12.76
CA ASP A 554 22.13 14.03 -13.04
C ASP A 554 21.71 14.68 -11.72
N TYR A 555 22.48 15.70 -11.31
CA TYR A 555 22.39 16.36 -10.02
C TYR A 555 21.23 17.35 -9.93
N ASN A 556 20.69 17.81 -11.06
CA ASN A 556 19.50 18.65 -11.09
C ASN A 556 18.20 17.87 -11.37
N GLY A 557 18.30 16.59 -11.74
CA GLY A 557 17.18 15.68 -11.98
C GLY A 557 16.43 15.94 -13.29
N ASP A 558 17.04 16.60 -14.27
CA ASP A 558 16.36 17.00 -15.51
C ASP A 558 16.36 15.90 -16.60
N GLY A 559 16.96 14.75 -16.32
CA GLY A 559 17.06 13.60 -17.20
C GLY A 559 18.24 13.65 -18.17
N GLN A 560 19.17 14.59 -17.97
CA GLN A 560 20.42 14.69 -18.71
C GLN A 560 21.58 14.90 -17.73
N VAL A 561 22.76 14.38 -18.08
CA VAL A 561 23.98 14.65 -17.32
C VAL A 561 24.83 15.67 -18.10
N ASP A 562 24.70 16.95 -17.78
CA ASP A 562 25.30 18.05 -18.53
C ASP A 562 25.95 19.15 -17.65
N LEU A 563 26.16 20.35 -18.21
CA LEU A 563 26.82 21.46 -17.51
C LEU A 563 25.93 22.13 -16.44
N ALA A 564 24.61 21.93 -16.48
CA ALA A 564 23.70 22.37 -15.44
C ALA A 564 23.98 21.61 -14.13
N ASP A 565 24.21 20.30 -14.20
CA ASP A 565 24.58 19.47 -13.04
C ASP A 565 25.91 19.90 -12.41
N TYR A 566 26.89 20.26 -13.24
CA TYR A 566 28.14 20.83 -12.75
C TYR A 566 27.91 22.08 -11.91
N THR A 567 26.92 22.90 -12.28
CA THR A 567 26.57 24.10 -11.53
C THR A 567 25.92 23.74 -10.18
N VAL A 568 25.08 22.71 -10.13
CA VAL A 568 24.52 22.18 -8.87
C VAL A 568 25.62 21.65 -7.95
N TRP A 569 26.51 20.80 -8.46
CA TRP A 569 27.68 20.34 -7.71
C TRP A 569 28.50 21.51 -7.17
N ARG A 570 28.80 22.48 -8.02
CA ARG A 570 29.68 23.59 -7.66
C ARG A 570 29.08 24.48 -6.58
N ASN A 571 27.77 24.70 -6.63
CA ASN A 571 27.05 25.52 -5.66
C ASN A 571 26.95 24.84 -4.28
N ASN A 572 26.93 23.51 -4.24
CA ASN A 572 26.84 22.73 -3.02
C ASN A 572 28.21 22.24 -2.50
N LEU A 573 29.32 22.60 -3.13
CA LEU A 573 30.66 22.12 -2.76
C LEU A 573 31.00 22.40 -1.28
N GLY A 574 31.28 21.34 -0.54
CA GLY A 574 31.56 21.36 0.90
C GLY A 574 30.31 21.36 1.79
N GLY A 575 29.11 21.38 1.22
CA GLY A 575 27.82 21.20 1.91
C GLY A 575 27.45 19.73 2.04
N ASP A 576 26.22 19.47 2.48
CA ASP A 576 25.68 18.12 2.66
C ASP A 576 25.55 17.38 1.32
N GLY A 577 26.00 16.12 1.28
CA GLY A 577 25.92 15.23 0.11
C GLY A 577 24.50 14.96 -0.36
N SER A 578 23.51 15.02 0.54
CA SER A 578 22.08 14.86 0.22
C SER A 578 21.53 15.94 -0.75
N THR A 579 22.25 17.06 -0.90
CA THR A 579 21.86 18.15 -1.80
C THR A 579 22.07 17.86 -3.28
N LEU A 580 22.78 16.78 -3.63
CA LEU A 580 22.97 16.34 -5.00
C LEU A 580 22.01 15.18 -5.30
N GLN A 581 21.09 15.38 -6.24
CA GLN A 581 20.22 14.30 -6.71
C GLN A 581 21.04 13.26 -7.47
N ASN A 582 20.60 11.99 -7.48
CA ASN A 582 21.26 10.91 -8.22
C ASN A 582 22.78 10.81 -7.99
N ARG A 583 23.20 11.14 -6.75
CA ARG A 583 24.57 10.96 -6.25
C ARG A 583 24.87 9.47 -6.11
N ASP A 584 26.13 9.10 -6.26
CA ASP A 584 26.59 7.74 -5.99
C ASP A 584 26.28 7.37 -4.53
N GLU A 585 25.43 6.37 -4.35
CA GLU A 585 24.98 5.87 -3.04
C GLU A 585 26.13 5.35 -2.17
N SER A 586 27.27 5.01 -2.77
CA SER A 586 28.47 4.58 -2.03
C SER A 586 29.27 5.75 -1.43
N LEU A 587 28.97 6.98 -1.82
CA LEU A 587 29.66 8.16 -1.30
C LEU A 587 28.99 8.65 -0.02
N SER A 588 29.76 8.71 1.08
CA SER A 588 29.34 9.32 2.33
C SER A 588 29.99 10.70 2.55
N GLY A 589 29.39 11.50 3.44
CA GLY A 589 29.92 12.81 3.81
C GLY A 589 29.68 13.93 2.78
N PRO A 590 30.31 15.11 2.97
CA PRO A 590 29.98 16.32 2.24
C PRO A 590 30.34 16.27 0.75
N VAL A 591 29.66 17.11 -0.04
CA VAL A 591 29.91 17.26 -1.48
C VAL A 591 31.36 17.63 -1.74
N GLY A 592 32.04 16.85 -2.57
CA GLY A 592 33.48 16.94 -2.77
C GLY A 592 33.97 16.52 -4.16
N ALA A 593 35.24 16.14 -4.23
CA ALA A 593 35.91 15.80 -5.48
C ALA A 593 35.48 14.42 -6.05
N ALA A 594 35.00 13.52 -5.19
CA ALA A 594 34.44 12.24 -5.61
C ALA A 594 33.16 12.46 -6.42
N ASP A 595 32.27 13.34 -5.96
CA ASP A 595 31.04 13.72 -6.67
C ASP A 595 31.36 14.33 -8.03
N TYR A 596 32.32 15.26 -8.09
CA TYR A 596 32.76 15.80 -9.38
C TYR A 596 33.23 14.72 -10.36
N THR A 597 33.98 13.74 -9.86
CA THR A 597 34.49 12.63 -10.69
C THR A 597 33.32 11.77 -11.17
N PHE A 598 32.37 11.48 -10.28
CA PHE A 598 31.17 10.72 -10.60
C PHE A 598 30.31 11.40 -11.67
N TRP A 599 30.00 12.70 -11.53
CA TRP A 599 29.31 13.46 -12.58
C TRP A 599 30.07 13.42 -13.91
N LYS A 600 31.39 13.66 -13.86
CA LYS A 600 32.23 13.72 -15.06
C LYS A 600 32.26 12.38 -15.80
N ASP A 601 32.27 11.26 -15.07
CA ASP A 601 32.29 9.92 -15.65
C ASP A 601 30.96 9.58 -16.34
N ASN A 602 29.86 10.26 -15.98
CA ASN A 602 28.54 10.09 -16.57
C ASN A 602 28.14 11.20 -17.56
N PHE A 603 28.98 12.23 -17.76
CA PHE A 603 28.67 13.39 -18.60
C PHE A 603 28.27 13.00 -20.04
N GLY A 604 27.11 13.49 -20.46
CA GLY A 604 26.50 13.25 -21.77
C GLY A 604 25.47 12.12 -21.80
N ALA A 605 25.14 11.50 -20.66
CA ALA A 605 24.04 10.54 -20.55
C ALA A 605 22.66 11.22 -20.65
N GLY A 606 21.64 10.48 -21.10
CA GLY A 606 20.25 10.94 -21.22
C GLY A 606 19.24 9.79 -21.18
N ALA A 607 18.14 9.94 -20.43
CA ALA A 607 17.26 8.84 -20.01
C ALA A 607 16.48 8.18 -21.17
N LEU A 608 15.97 8.97 -22.10
CA LEU A 608 15.19 8.46 -23.25
C LEU A 608 16.06 7.93 -24.40
N ALA A 609 17.38 8.12 -24.35
CA ALA A 609 18.31 7.45 -25.26
C ALA A 609 18.62 6.01 -24.81
N ALA A 610 18.35 5.66 -23.54
CA ALA A 610 18.58 4.34 -22.97
C ALA A 610 17.35 3.40 -23.07
N ALA A 611 16.14 3.95 -23.15
CA ALA A 611 14.87 3.19 -23.23
C ALA A 611 14.56 2.59 -24.62
N SER A 612 15.41 2.81 -25.64
CA SER A 612 15.27 2.10 -26.90
C SER A 612 15.70 0.64 -26.70
N SER A 613 14.74 -0.25 -26.46
CA SER A 613 14.96 -1.69 -26.68
C SER A 613 15.62 -1.88 -28.05
N PRO A 614 16.70 -2.68 -28.18
CA PRO A 614 17.25 -2.98 -29.48
C PRO A 614 16.14 -3.64 -30.29
N VAL A 615 15.66 -2.96 -31.34
CA VAL A 615 14.85 -3.60 -32.36
C VAL A 615 15.63 -4.84 -32.76
N ALA A 616 15.06 -6.03 -32.49
CA ALA A 616 15.64 -7.29 -32.92
C ALA A 616 15.78 -7.20 -34.44
N VAL A 617 16.97 -6.85 -34.90
CA VAL A 617 17.32 -6.86 -36.31
C VAL A 617 17.09 -8.29 -36.73
N PRO A 618 16.17 -8.59 -37.67
CA PRO A 618 15.99 -9.95 -38.15
C PRO A 618 17.36 -10.44 -38.59
N GLU A 619 17.86 -11.51 -37.94
CA GLU A 619 19.17 -12.04 -38.27
C GLU A 619 19.22 -12.21 -39.79
N PRO A 620 20.27 -11.71 -40.47
CA PRO A 620 20.40 -11.90 -41.90
C PRO A 620 20.20 -13.38 -42.21
N SER A 621 19.64 -13.69 -43.37
CA SER A 621 19.41 -15.05 -43.84
C SER A 621 20.72 -15.84 -44.06
N THR A 622 21.82 -15.47 -43.41
CA THR A 622 23.13 -16.12 -43.40
C THR A 622 23.04 -17.58 -43.02
N MET A 623 22.17 -18.00 -42.11
CA MET A 623 21.93 -19.42 -41.83
C MET A 623 21.30 -20.15 -43.03
N VAL A 624 20.37 -19.51 -43.74
CA VAL A 624 19.75 -20.05 -44.97
C VAL A 624 20.77 -20.08 -46.12
N LEU A 625 21.59 -19.05 -46.29
CA LEU A 625 22.66 -18.98 -47.29
C LEU A 625 23.78 -19.99 -47.00
N LEU A 626 24.12 -20.22 -45.73
CA LEU A 626 25.09 -21.23 -45.30
C LEU A 626 24.53 -22.63 -45.56
N SER A 627 23.23 -22.86 -45.31
CA SER A 627 22.53 -24.12 -45.58
C SER A 627 22.49 -24.42 -47.08
N ILE A 628 22.18 -23.42 -47.92
CA ILE A 628 22.20 -23.55 -49.39
C ILE A 628 23.64 -23.75 -49.90
N GLY A 629 24.62 -23.07 -49.32
CA GLY A 629 26.04 -23.25 -49.61
C GLY A 629 26.54 -24.67 -49.29
N LEU A 630 26.17 -25.22 -48.13
CA LEU A 630 26.51 -26.58 -47.72
C LEU A 630 25.83 -27.64 -48.61
N LEU A 631 24.57 -27.42 -49.03
CA LEU A 631 23.86 -28.31 -49.96
C LEU A 631 24.50 -28.36 -51.36
N THR A 632 25.07 -27.25 -51.85
CA THR A 632 25.79 -27.22 -53.15
C THR A 632 27.17 -27.87 -53.06
N LEU A 633 27.84 -27.79 -51.91
CA LEU A 633 29.13 -28.47 -51.67
C LEU A 633 28.97 -29.99 -51.54
N LEU A 634 27.86 -30.47 -50.98
CA LEU A 634 27.55 -31.90 -50.88
C LEU A 634 27.20 -32.54 -52.24
N ARG A 635 26.61 -31.79 -53.19
CA ARG A 635 26.36 -32.29 -54.57
C ARG A 635 27.63 -32.52 -55.38
N LYS A 636 28.72 -31.79 -55.12
CA LYS A 636 30.02 -31.97 -55.84
C LYS A 636 30.80 -33.21 -55.41
N ARG A 637 30.43 -33.89 -54.32
CA ARG A 637 31.09 -35.14 -53.87
C ARG A 637 30.40 -36.42 -54.34
N ALA A 638 29.21 -36.35 -54.97
CA ALA A 638 28.48 -37.52 -55.46
C ALA A 638 28.78 -37.89 -56.93
N THR A 639 29.72 -37.21 -57.58
CA THR A 639 30.21 -37.56 -58.92
C THR A 639 31.74 -37.66 -58.91
N ARG A 640 32.25 -38.76 -58.36
CA ARG A 640 33.55 -39.34 -58.71
C ARG A 640 33.57 -40.82 -58.40
#